data_AF-A0A9P1ACU9-F1
#
_entry.id   AF-A0A9P1ACU9-F1
#
_cell.length_a   1.000
_cell.length_b   1.000
_cell.length_c   1.000
_cell.angle_alpha   90.00
_cell.angle_beta   90.00
_cell.angle_gamma   90.00
#
_symmetry.space_group_name_H-M   'P 1'
#
loop_
_entity.id
_entity.type
_entity.pdbx_description
1 polymer ?
#
loop_
_entity_poly.entity_id
_entity_poly.type
_entity_poly.pdbx_seq_one_letter_code
_entity_poly.pdbx_strand_id
1 'polypeptide(L)'
;MIFLVNATYTVWLPVYSVNDHSYNNYFYKLLLFIELALSLVAFWFTIVTVYIITTSRAFHRNMNSLIAVIVASWLLSLVSRSILTPYVIGRWTIDGIASEFRCWWTDDVSEMAHINSMTDAWPLFFGGALTWYYMFTMVTCLFILSLERSFATYFIRNYEKTSRSYVFILLLIFQHVLVIIMTYIVFWNQIHFAPAITFCLVLNMAAVLIFWFNQRYNRFLIRKFDKNRKKSISLYSLPAKFQAKENVRSFNLTIRVIVCGFVLIFSAITCIIVLTCKLLPSLVTLTVYASENIVHLNPLIVCPVLIFSVSTWSKALMHSRLHWIHKITDITFIDLPQRNVDFLGAEDDLIGLSEDEDLKIIELLSIDPRVRTFPYSMLLALELFLAVATAYYVAKLAYVCVRIRKFHRNMNVLILLFALQWFEVVAANLMIKPYETGMMSVTEPGTTIKQWWTDDETEMIRLADVSDQFYLFVGGFLKWHYILSMCTVLFVLSIERAFACYFLNDYEQKSRNCLLVCLVFGYHGTIFVASVCFFYNAAHFAFGMLFVVTPNVVALLMFTYTRNFNQRILKAIEDFSNPADYSLPARFQVRENMRCFQMISRVLFSAFCLIFFGCSVNIIMFFELAPTLDPLWNLLFEFSIHLNPLLICPTLIYSVDAWRNFSVTGRFFQRLRLRTFNKVSSISFTDASGAVARTEKSRKETDAYFDQLNAAWT
;
A
#
# COMPACT_ATOMS: atom_id res chain seq x y z
N MET A 1 -26.94 -4.33 14.07
CA MET A 1 -28.26 -4.04 14.63
C MET A 1 -28.37 -4.54 16.06
N ILE A 2 -28.86 -3.71 16.97
CA ILE A 2 -29.15 -4.09 18.36
C ILE A 2 -30.65 -4.40 18.48
N PHE A 3 -30.95 -5.56 19.07
CA PHE A 3 -32.31 -6.03 19.36
C PHE A 3 -32.57 -5.94 20.86
N LEU A 4 -33.73 -5.41 21.25
CA LEU A 4 -34.25 -5.47 22.61
C LEU A 4 -35.22 -6.64 22.71
N VAL A 5 -34.84 -7.69 23.44
CA VAL A 5 -35.64 -8.91 23.57
C VAL A 5 -36.48 -8.86 24.84
N ASN A 6 -37.80 -8.97 24.68
CA ASN A 6 -38.78 -8.95 25.77
C ASN A 6 -38.60 -7.77 26.76
N ALA A 7 -38.07 -6.64 26.29
CA ALA A 7 -37.69 -5.48 27.10
C ALA A 7 -36.74 -5.78 28.30
N THR A 8 -36.02 -6.91 28.27
CA THR A 8 -35.21 -7.39 29.42
C THR A 8 -33.73 -7.37 29.15
N TYR A 9 -33.29 -7.72 27.93
CA TYR A 9 -31.88 -7.75 27.56
C TYR A 9 -31.67 -7.34 26.11
N THR A 10 -30.45 -6.93 25.77
CA THR A 10 -30.07 -6.52 24.42
C THR A 10 -29.15 -7.53 23.75
N VAL A 11 -29.33 -7.71 22.44
CA VAL A 11 -28.52 -8.61 21.61
C VAL A 11 -28.03 -7.86 20.38
N TRP A 12 -26.74 -7.93 20.09
CA TRP A 12 -26.14 -7.22 18.96
C TRP A 12 -25.72 -8.16 17.84
N LEU A 13 -26.36 -8.02 16.67
CA LEU A 13 -26.10 -8.80 15.47
C LEU A 13 -25.37 -7.96 14.40
N PRO A 14 -24.49 -8.55 13.60
CA PRO A 14 -23.76 -7.87 12.52
C PRO A 14 -24.62 -7.81 11.25
N VAL A 15 -25.83 -7.29 11.38
CA VAL A 15 -26.80 -7.07 10.28
C VAL A 15 -27.15 -5.59 10.27
N TYR A 16 -27.25 -4.97 9.09
CA TYR A 16 -27.61 -3.55 8.97
C TYR A 16 -29.10 -3.33 8.73
N SER A 17 -29.69 -4.11 7.82
CA SER A 17 -31.08 -3.97 7.39
C SER A 17 -31.82 -5.29 7.50
N VAL A 18 -33.08 -5.22 7.94
CA VAL A 18 -34.03 -6.34 7.93
C VAL A 18 -35.29 -5.87 7.20
N ASN A 19 -35.88 -6.78 6.42
CA ASN A 19 -37.06 -6.51 5.59
C ASN A 19 -36.86 -5.36 4.57
N ASP A 20 -35.66 -5.27 3.95
CA ASP A 20 -35.41 -4.19 2.97
C ASP A 20 -36.14 -4.45 1.64
N HIS A 21 -37.24 -3.73 1.43
CA HIS A 21 -38.06 -3.82 0.22
C HIS A 21 -37.32 -3.39 -1.06
N SER A 22 -36.18 -2.73 -0.97
CA SER A 22 -35.34 -2.36 -2.13
C SER A 22 -34.90 -3.60 -2.91
N TYR A 23 -34.75 -4.75 -2.24
CA TYR A 23 -34.44 -6.03 -2.88
C TYR A 23 -35.56 -6.59 -3.78
N ASN A 24 -36.76 -5.98 -3.79
CA ASN A 24 -37.79 -6.32 -4.77
C ASN A 24 -37.47 -5.81 -6.18
N ASN A 25 -36.62 -4.78 -6.30
CA ASN A 25 -36.17 -4.24 -7.58
C ASN A 25 -35.31 -5.27 -8.33
N TYR A 26 -35.51 -5.40 -9.64
CA TYR A 26 -34.75 -6.28 -10.53
C TYR A 26 -33.23 -6.07 -10.43
N PHE A 27 -32.79 -4.83 -10.22
CA PHE A 27 -31.37 -4.51 -10.06
C PHE A 27 -30.74 -5.23 -8.86
N TYR A 28 -31.35 -5.15 -7.68
CA TYR A 28 -30.84 -5.79 -6.48
C TYR A 28 -31.02 -7.32 -6.50
N LYS A 29 -32.06 -7.83 -7.18
CA LYS A 29 -32.19 -9.28 -7.45
C LYS A 29 -31.05 -9.81 -8.32
N LEU A 30 -30.66 -9.05 -9.34
CA LEU A 30 -29.51 -9.39 -10.18
C LEU A 30 -28.21 -9.38 -9.35
N LEU A 31 -28.02 -8.39 -8.48
CA LEU A 31 -26.88 -8.35 -7.56
C LEU A 31 -26.84 -9.58 -6.64
N LEU A 32 -27.94 -9.98 -6.02
CA LEU A 32 -28.01 -11.20 -5.21
C LEU A 32 -27.69 -12.47 -6.02
N PHE A 33 -28.12 -12.55 -7.28
CA PHE A 33 -27.75 -13.65 -8.16
C PHE A 33 -26.24 -13.68 -8.45
N ILE A 34 -25.63 -12.51 -8.67
CA ILE A 34 -24.17 -12.36 -8.83
C ILE A 34 -23.45 -12.75 -7.54
N GLU A 35 -23.90 -12.30 -6.36
CA GLU A 35 -23.37 -12.69 -5.05
C GLU A 35 -23.38 -14.21 -4.87
N LEU A 36 -24.48 -14.87 -5.24
CA LEU A 36 -24.59 -16.32 -5.17
C LEU A 36 -23.57 -17.01 -6.10
N ALA A 37 -23.47 -16.56 -7.35
CA ALA A 37 -22.48 -17.09 -8.30
C ALA A 37 -21.04 -16.90 -7.79
N LEU A 38 -20.73 -15.71 -7.27
CA LEU A 38 -19.43 -15.41 -6.67
C LEU A 38 -19.15 -16.24 -5.40
N SER A 39 -20.17 -16.51 -4.59
CA SER A 39 -20.06 -17.37 -3.40
C SER A 39 -19.73 -18.82 -3.77
N LEU A 40 -20.32 -19.35 -4.86
CA LEU A 40 -19.97 -20.68 -5.38
C LEU A 40 -18.53 -20.74 -5.88
N VAL A 41 -18.07 -19.69 -6.56
CA VAL A 41 -16.67 -19.55 -6.99
C VAL A 41 -15.74 -19.46 -5.76
N ALA A 42 -16.10 -18.68 -4.75
CA ALA A 42 -15.34 -18.55 -3.50
C ALA A 42 -15.24 -19.88 -2.77
N PHE A 43 -16.34 -20.65 -2.71
CA PHE A 43 -16.35 -22.00 -2.12
C PHE A 43 -15.39 -22.94 -2.84
N TRP A 44 -15.43 -22.95 -4.17
CA TRP A 44 -14.49 -23.73 -4.96
C TRP A 44 -13.03 -23.33 -4.70
N PHE A 45 -12.71 -22.04 -4.76
CA PHE A 45 -11.36 -21.54 -4.47
C PHE A 45 -10.89 -21.89 -3.06
N THR A 46 -11.78 -21.81 -2.07
CA THR A 46 -11.48 -22.13 -0.67
C THR A 46 -11.10 -23.60 -0.53
N ILE A 47 -11.89 -24.52 -1.10
CA ILE A 47 -11.59 -25.97 -1.07
C ILE A 47 -10.26 -26.27 -1.75
N VAL A 48 -10.04 -25.73 -2.96
CA VAL A 48 -8.79 -25.93 -3.70
C VAL A 48 -7.59 -25.39 -2.92
N THR A 49 -7.74 -24.24 -2.28
CA THR A 49 -6.68 -23.62 -1.46
C THR A 49 -6.36 -24.47 -0.24
N VAL A 50 -7.37 -24.92 0.50
CA VAL A 50 -7.19 -25.80 1.66
C VAL A 50 -6.52 -27.12 1.25
N TYR A 51 -6.96 -27.72 0.13
CA TYR A 51 -6.36 -28.93 -0.40
C TYR A 51 -4.87 -28.73 -0.74
N ILE A 52 -4.52 -27.66 -1.46
CA ILE A 52 -3.13 -27.37 -1.83
C ILE A 52 -2.27 -27.12 -0.59
N ILE A 53 -2.74 -26.32 0.38
CA ILE A 53 -1.99 -25.98 1.59
C ILE A 53 -1.72 -27.22 2.44
N THR A 54 -2.71 -28.11 2.58
CA THR A 54 -2.60 -29.34 3.40
C THR A 54 -1.75 -30.43 2.73
N THR A 55 -1.76 -30.52 1.41
CA THR A 55 -1.02 -31.56 0.66
C THR A 55 0.42 -31.16 0.33
N SER A 56 0.71 -29.87 0.19
CA SER A 56 2.04 -29.39 -0.20
C SER A 56 2.94 -29.07 1.00
N ARG A 57 4.24 -29.41 0.90
CA ARG A 57 5.25 -29.11 1.93
C ARG A 57 5.93 -27.76 1.66
N ALA A 58 5.18 -26.67 1.76
CA ALA A 58 5.75 -25.32 1.62
C ALA A 58 6.33 -24.75 2.93
N PHE A 59 5.66 -24.99 4.05
CA PHE A 59 6.09 -24.67 5.42
C PHE A 59 5.94 -25.90 6.31
N HIS A 60 6.43 -25.80 7.55
CA HIS A 60 6.22 -26.80 8.59
C HIS A 60 4.74 -27.10 8.79
N ARG A 61 4.42 -28.37 9.08
CA ARG A 61 3.04 -28.91 9.17
C ARG A 61 2.11 -28.08 10.05
N ASN A 62 2.60 -27.61 11.20
CA ASN A 62 1.83 -26.78 12.14
C ASN A 62 1.30 -25.49 11.49
N MET A 63 2.13 -24.79 10.73
CA MET A 63 1.74 -23.53 10.08
C MET A 63 0.78 -23.80 8.92
N ASN A 64 1.05 -24.81 8.10
CA ASN A 64 0.14 -25.19 7.01
C ASN A 64 -1.24 -25.58 7.56
N SER A 65 -1.29 -26.40 8.61
CA SER A 65 -2.55 -26.78 9.26
C SER A 65 -3.30 -25.58 9.84
N LEU A 66 -2.58 -24.65 10.47
CA LEU A 66 -3.18 -23.45 11.03
C LEU A 66 -3.79 -22.54 9.95
N ILE A 67 -3.04 -22.28 8.87
CA ILE A 67 -3.55 -21.49 7.73
C ILE A 67 -4.75 -22.19 7.08
N ALA A 68 -4.68 -23.52 6.91
CA ALA A 68 -5.78 -24.29 6.32
C ALA A 68 -7.06 -24.19 7.15
N VAL A 69 -6.98 -24.28 8.48
CA VAL A 69 -8.14 -24.11 9.37
C VAL A 69 -8.70 -22.68 9.29
N ILE A 70 -7.84 -21.67 9.29
CA ILE A 70 -8.26 -20.26 9.16
C ILE A 70 -8.99 -20.04 7.83
N VAL A 71 -8.46 -20.54 6.72
CA VAL A 71 -9.10 -20.42 5.40
C VAL A 71 -10.41 -21.21 5.34
N ALA A 72 -10.44 -22.42 5.91
CA ALA A 72 -11.64 -23.25 5.98
C ALA A 72 -12.76 -22.63 6.85
N SER A 73 -12.41 -21.77 7.82
CA SER A 73 -13.40 -21.09 8.68
C SER A 73 -14.40 -20.25 7.90
N TRP A 74 -14.08 -19.85 6.66
CA TRP A 74 -15.02 -19.16 5.76
C TRP A 74 -16.30 -19.97 5.48
N LEU A 75 -16.27 -21.30 5.58
CA LEU A 75 -17.48 -22.12 5.45
C LEU A 75 -18.56 -21.73 6.49
N LEU A 76 -18.15 -21.27 7.68
CA LEU A 76 -19.09 -20.74 8.68
C LEU A 76 -19.74 -19.42 8.23
N SER A 77 -18.98 -18.57 7.53
CA SER A 77 -19.51 -17.35 6.89
C SER A 77 -20.53 -17.68 5.81
N LEU A 78 -20.26 -18.70 4.99
CA LEU A 78 -21.18 -19.14 3.94
C LEU A 78 -22.50 -19.66 4.51
N VAL A 79 -22.44 -20.48 5.56
CA VAL A 79 -23.63 -20.96 6.27
C VAL A 79 -24.40 -19.80 6.90
N SER A 80 -23.70 -18.91 7.61
CA SER A 80 -24.29 -17.69 8.17
C SER A 80 -25.05 -16.88 7.10
N ARG A 81 -24.37 -16.55 6.00
CA ARG A 81 -24.93 -15.68 4.95
C ARG A 81 -26.18 -16.30 4.35
N SER A 82 -26.15 -17.60 4.10
CA SER A 82 -27.30 -18.35 3.58
C SER A 82 -28.53 -18.29 4.50
N ILE A 83 -28.32 -18.24 5.83
CA ILE A 83 -29.39 -18.15 6.82
C ILE A 83 -29.88 -16.70 7.01
N LEU A 84 -29.00 -15.70 6.91
CA LEU A 84 -29.34 -14.29 7.12
C LEU A 84 -30.06 -13.66 5.91
N THR A 85 -29.69 -14.02 4.69
CA THR A 85 -30.22 -13.41 3.45
C THR A 85 -31.76 -13.40 3.35
N PRO A 86 -32.50 -14.46 3.73
CA PRO A 86 -33.98 -14.44 3.74
C PRO A 86 -34.60 -13.34 4.62
N TYR A 87 -33.97 -13.01 5.76
CA TYR A 87 -34.41 -11.92 6.65
C TYR A 87 -34.04 -10.54 6.09
N VAL A 88 -32.86 -10.40 5.48
CA VAL A 88 -32.43 -9.13 4.85
C VAL A 88 -33.37 -8.74 3.71
N ILE A 89 -33.76 -9.69 2.87
CA ILE A 89 -34.69 -9.48 1.73
C ILE A 89 -36.15 -9.29 2.21
N GLY A 90 -36.46 -9.65 3.45
CA GLY A 90 -37.83 -9.62 3.98
C GLY A 90 -38.71 -10.77 3.49
N ARG A 91 -38.11 -11.90 3.07
CA ARG A 91 -38.87 -13.11 2.76
C ARG A 91 -39.34 -13.81 4.03
N TRP A 92 -38.52 -13.74 5.08
CA TRP A 92 -38.87 -14.12 6.44
C TRP A 92 -38.99 -12.85 7.27
N THR A 93 -40.21 -12.55 7.72
CA THR A 93 -40.51 -11.39 8.55
C THR A 93 -40.41 -11.74 10.03
N ILE A 94 -40.16 -10.73 10.86
CA ILE A 94 -40.07 -10.87 12.31
C ILE A 94 -41.24 -10.10 12.91
N ASP A 95 -42.04 -10.79 13.71
CA ASP A 95 -43.19 -10.19 14.38
C ASP A 95 -42.72 -9.12 15.40
N GLY A 96 -43.23 -7.90 15.27
CA GLY A 96 -42.91 -6.77 16.16
C GLY A 96 -41.91 -5.74 15.61
N ILE A 97 -41.29 -5.98 14.45
CA ILE A 97 -40.40 -5.02 13.78
C ILE A 97 -41.15 -4.36 12.61
N ALA A 98 -40.92 -3.06 12.41
CA ALA A 98 -41.47 -2.32 11.27
C ALA A 98 -41.19 -3.03 9.92
N SER A 99 -42.00 -2.75 8.91
CA SER A 99 -41.88 -3.37 7.58
C SER A 99 -40.51 -3.16 6.94
N GLU A 100 -39.77 -2.13 7.34
CA GLU A 100 -38.39 -1.89 6.94
C GLU A 100 -37.62 -1.29 8.13
N PHE A 101 -36.53 -1.94 8.54
CA PHE A 101 -35.73 -1.47 9.68
C PHE A 101 -34.24 -1.48 9.35
N ARG A 102 -33.58 -0.34 9.56
CA ARG A 102 -32.18 -0.09 9.19
C ARG A 102 -31.43 0.56 10.34
N CYS A 103 -30.54 -0.18 11.00
CA CYS A 103 -29.69 0.36 12.05
C CYS A 103 -28.49 -0.56 12.31
N TRP A 104 -27.27 -0.04 12.20
CA TRP A 104 -26.05 -0.80 12.53
C TRP A 104 -25.84 -0.90 14.04
N TRP A 105 -25.95 0.22 14.75
CA TRP A 105 -25.71 0.38 16.17
C TRP A 105 -26.39 1.67 16.65
N THR A 106 -26.99 1.65 17.84
CA THR A 106 -27.59 2.80 18.51
C THR A 106 -27.52 2.61 20.02
N ASP A 107 -27.30 3.69 20.77
CA ASP A 107 -27.38 3.71 22.24
C ASP A 107 -28.80 4.05 22.72
N ASP A 108 -29.68 4.54 21.84
CA ASP A 108 -31.04 4.91 22.19
C ASP A 108 -31.96 3.68 22.17
N VAL A 109 -32.54 3.36 23.34
CA VAL A 109 -33.45 2.22 23.52
C VAL A 109 -34.69 2.34 22.62
N SER A 110 -35.12 3.56 22.29
CA SER A 110 -36.28 3.80 21.43
C SER A 110 -36.01 3.51 19.94
N GLU A 111 -34.75 3.54 19.52
CA GLU A 111 -34.32 3.23 18.16
C GLU A 111 -33.93 1.74 17.98
N MET A 112 -33.99 0.93 19.03
CA MET A 112 -33.64 -0.50 18.96
C MET A 112 -34.75 -1.35 18.33
N ALA A 113 -34.37 -2.48 17.72
CA ALA A 113 -35.34 -3.41 17.17
C ALA A 113 -36.00 -4.23 18.29
N HIS A 114 -37.31 -4.07 18.50
CA HIS A 114 -38.04 -4.80 19.54
C HIS A 114 -38.51 -6.17 19.05
N ILE A 115 -38.25 -7.21 19.85
CA ILE A 115 -38.74 -8.57 19.58
C ILE A 115 -39.23 -9.25 20.86
N ASN A 116 -40.32 -9.99 20.76
CA ASN A 116 -40.94 -10.66 21.91
C ASN A 116 -40.12 -11.85 22.40
N SER A 117 -39.61 -12.67 21.48
CA SER A 117 -38.77 -13.83 21.81
C SER A 117 -37.69 -14.08 20.76
N MET A 118 -36.52 -14.50 21.25
CA MET A 118 -35.41 -14.95 20.40
C MET A 118 -35.73 -16.26 19.66
N THR A 119 -36.63 -17.09 20.20
CA THR A 119 -37.03 -18.38 19.62
C THR A 119 -37.71 -18.21 18.27
N ASP A 120 -38.45 -17.13 18.09
CA ASP A 120 -39.30 -16.91 16.91
C ASP A 120 -38.46 -16.57 15.69
N ALA A 121 -37.30 -15.94 15.91
CA ALA A 121 -36.31 -15.62 14.88
C ALA A 121 -34.96 -16.31 15.14
N TRP A 122 -34.96 -17.52 15.73
CA TRP A 122 -33.71 -18.22 16.10
C TRP A 122 -32.67 -18.34 14.96
N PRO A 123 -33.04 -18.55 13.66
CA PRO A 123 -32.06 -18.64 12.60
C PRO A 123 -31.32 -17.31 12.37
N LEU A 124 -31.98 -16.16 12.54
CA LEU A 124 -31.35 -14.84 12.46
C LEU A 124 -30.22 -14.72 13.49
N PHE A 125 -30.53 -15.04 14.75
CA PHE A 125 -29.58 -14.95 15.84
C PHE A 125 -28.42 -15.94 15.68
N PHE A 126 -28.72 -17.17 15.25
CA PHE A 126 -27.69 -18.17 14.97
C PHE A 126 -26.76 -17.75 13.83
N GLY A 127 -27.32 -17.25 12.71
CA GLY A 127 -26.54 -16.71 11.59
C GLY A 127 -25.70 -15.50 11.99
N GLY A 128 -26.26 -14.59 12.80
CA GLY A 128 -25.53 -13.44 13.33
C GLY A 128 -24.36 -13.83 14.24
N ALA A 129 -24.55 -14.81 15.13
CA ALA A 129 -23.49 -15.35 15.98
C ALA A 129 -22.36 -16.00 15.16
N LEU A 130 -22.70 -16.78 14.13
CA LEU A 130 -21.72 -17.37 13.22
C LEU A 130 -20.94 -16.31 12.44
N THR A 131 -21.58 -15.20 12.05
CA THR A 131 -20.91 -14.06 11.39
C THR A 131 -19.89 -13.42 12.32
N TRP A 132 -20.27 -13.11 13.56
CA TRP A 132 -19.35 -12.56 14.55
C TRP A 132 -18.16 -13.50 14.79
N TYR A 133 -18.44 -14.79 14.95
CA TYR A 133 -17.41 -15.81 15.13
C TYR A 133 -16.40 -15.81 13.97
N TYR A 134 -16.87 -15.75 12.74
CA TYR A 134 -16.02 -15.67 11.56
C TYR A 134 -15.20 -14.37 11.51
N MET A 135 -15.83 -13.22 11.74
CA MET A 135 -15.14 -11.92 11.78
C MET A 135 -14.02 -11.92 12.83
N PHE A 136 -14.27 -12.39 14.04
CA PHE A 136 -13.25 -12.49 15.09
C PHE A 136 -12.16 -13.51 14.77
N THR A 137 -12.49 -14.61 14.09
CA THR A 137 -11.48 -15.56 13.59
C THR A 137 -10.52 -14.88 12.62
N MET A 138 -11.03 -14.03 11.73
CA MET A 138 -10.21 -13.26 10.79
C MET A 138 -9.39 -12.17 11.50
N VAL A 139 -9.97 -11.45 12.46
CA VAL A 139 -9.27 -10.43 13.25
C VAL A 139 -8.12 -11.03 14.06
N THR A 140 -8.31 -12.23 14.62
CA THR A 140 -7.31 -12.93 15.46
C THR A 140 -6.29 -13.72 14.64
N CYS A 141 -6.49 -13.92 13.33
CA CYS A 141 -5.66 -14.81 12.52
C CYS A 141 -4.18 -14.39 12.47
N LEU A 142 -3.92 -13.08 12.31
CA LEU A 142 -2.56 -12.53 12.28
C LEU A 142 -1.87 -12.72 13.61
N PHE A 143 -2.59 -12.52 14.71
CA PHE A 143 -2.05 -12.70 16.05
C PHE A 143 -1.60 -14.15 16.27
N ILE A 144 -2.42 -15.13 15.93
CA ILE A 144 -2.10 -16.54 16.12
C ILE A 144 -0.97 -17.01 15.19
N LEU A 145 -0.94 -16.53 13.93
CA LEU A 145 0.19 -16.79 13.03
C LEU A 145 1.50 -16.17 13.56
N SER A 146 1.42 -15.00 14.19
CA SER A 146 2.59 -14.35 14.81
C SER A 146 3.14 -15.17 15.98
N LEU A 147 2.26 -15.72 16.81
CA LEU A 147 2.62 -16.60 17.94
C LEU A 147 3.21 -17.93 17.46
N GLU A 148 2.62 -18.55 16.44
CA GLU A 148 3.18 -19.78 15.85
C GLU A 148 4.61 -19.54 15.35
N ARG A 149 4.86 -18.40 14.71
CA ARG A 149 6.22 -18.00 14.30
C ARG A 149 7.14 -17.69 15.47
N SER A 150 6.63 -17.13 16.58
CA SER A 150 7.40 -16.97 17.83
C SER A 150 7.85 -18.33 18.37
N PHE A 151 6.96 -19.32 18.44
CA PHE A 151 7.30 -20.67 18.91
C PHE A 151 8.29 -21.37 17.98
N ALA A 152 8.12 -21.26 16.66
CA ALA A 152 9.07 -21.80 15.69
C ALA A 152 10.47 -21.18 15.83
N THR A 153 10.52 -19.89 16.20
CA THR A 153 11.76 -19.13 16.43
C THR A 153 12.40 -19.49 17.78
N TYR A 154 11.60 -19.68 18.82
CA TYR A 154 12.06 -20.11 20.14
C TYR A 154 12.66 -21.52 20.10
N PHE A 155 11.98 -22.46 19.43
CA PHE A 155 12.41 -23.85 19.31
C PHE A 155 13.33 -24.12 18.10
N ILE A 156 14.00 -23.10 17.56
CA ILE A 156 14.70 -23.17 16.27
C ILE A 156 15.67 -24.36 16.10
N ARG A 157 16.28 -24.84 17.19
CA ARG A 157 17.25 -25.96 17.16
C ARG A 157 16.62 -27.30 16.80
N ASN A 158 15.39 -27.53 17.27
CA ASN A 158 14.73 -28.82 17.23
C ASN A 158 13.31 -28.75 16.65
N TYR A 159 12.85 -27.58 16.15
CA TYR A 159 11.49 -27.40 15.65
C TYR A 159 11.14 -28.42 14.56
N GLU A 160 12.04 -28.58 13.58
CA GLU A 160 11.90 -29.49 12.45
C GLU A 160 12.11 -30.98 12.81
N LYS A 161 12.84 -31.26 13.89
CA LYS A 161 13.21 -32.63 14.27
C LYS A 161 12.13 -33.37 15.06
N THR A 162 11.29 -32.64 15.78
CA THR A 162 10.23 -33.25 16.60
C THR A 162 8.88 -32.66 16.22
N SER A 163 7.94 -33.54 15.88
CA SER A 163 6.57 -33.14 15.54
C SER A 163 5.86 -32.58 16.76
N ARG A 164 5.78 -31.25 16.86
CA ARG A 164 5.11 -30.55 17.96
C ARG A 164 3.67 -30.22 17.59
N SER A 165 2.87 -31.22 17.27
CA SER A 165 1.45 -31.02 16.93
C SER A 165 0.68 -30.38 18.09
N TYR A 166 1.12 -30.58 19.33
CA TYR A 166 0.53 -29.93 20.51
C TYR A 166 0.63 -28.39 20.47
N VAL A 167 1.65 -27.81 19.82
CA VAL A 167 1.77 -26.33 19.68
C VAL A 167 0.64 -25.82 18.78
N PHE A 168 0.39 -26.51 17.68
CA PHE A 168 -0.74 -26.21 16.80
C PHE A 168 -2.07 -26.35 17.55
N ILE A 169 -2.29 -27.45 18.27
CA ILE A 169 -3.53 -27.69 19.03
C ILE A 169 -3.73 -26.63 20.10
N LEU A 170 -2.69 -26.29 20.88
CA LEU A 170 -2.75 -25.27 21.93
C LEU A 170 -3.09 -23.89 21.36
N LEU A 171 -2.45 -23.51 20.25
CA LEU A 171 -2.72 -22.23 19.57
C LEU A 171 -4.14 -22.17 19.02
N LEU A 172 -4.64 -23.28 18.47
CA LEU A 172 -6.00 -23.39 17.95
C LEU A 172 -7.03 -23.28 19.08
N ILE A 173 -6.84 -24.02 20.18
CA ILE A 173 -7.71 -23.92 21.38
C ILE A 173 -7.68 -22.48 21.92
N PHE A 174 -6.50 -21.89 22.06
CA PHE A 174 -6.34 -20.52 22.53
C PHE A 174 -7.06 -19.51 21.62
N GLN A 175 -6.94 -19.65 20.30
CA GLN A 175 -7.67 -18.80 19.35
C GLN A 175 -9.18 -18.94 19.52
N HIS A 176 -9.70 -20.16 19.55
CA HIS A 176 -11.14 -20.38 19.63
C HIS A 176 -11.72 -19.93 20.97
N VAL A 177 -11.02 -20.11 22.08
CA VAL A 177 -11.42 -19.55 23.38
C VAL A 177 -11.51 -18.03 23.30
N LEU A 178 -10.50 -17.36 22.73
CA LEU A 178 -10.50 -15.91 22.53
C LEU A 178 -11.68 -15.46 21.65
N VAL A 179 -11.91 -16.14 20.52
CA VAL A 179 -13.00 -15.83 19.59
C VAL A 179 -14.37 -16.04 20.24
N ILE A 180 -14.55 -17.11 21.02
CA ILE A 180 -15.81 -17.39 21.73
C ILE A 180 -16.08 -16.30 22.77
N ILE A 181 -15.07 -15.90 23.56
CA ILE A 181 -15.22 -14.82 24.55
C ILE A 181 -15.62 -13.52 23.86
N MET A 182 -14.92 -13.13 22.78
CA MET A 182 -15.23 -11.91 22.04
C MET A 182 -16.62 -11.95 21.41
N THR A 183 -16.98 -13.08 20.81
CA THR A 183 -18.32 -13.29 20.25
C THR A 183 -19.38 -13.18 21.33
N TYR A 184 -19.18 -13.77 22.51
CA TYR A 184 -20.12 -13.70 23.62
C TYR A 184 -20.31 -12.26 24.12
N ILE A 185 -19.23 -11.53 24.38
CA ILE A 185 -19.26 -10.15 24.87
C ILE A 185 -20.01 -9.24 23.88
N VAL A 186 -19.70 -9.35 22.59
CA VAL A 186 -20.32 -8.53 21.54
C VAL A 186 -21.76 -8.96 21.29
N PHE A 187 -22.04 -10.26 21.18
CA PHE A 187 -23.39 -10.76 20.92
C PHE A 187 -24.38 -10.36 22.01
N TRP A 188 -23.98 -10.41 23.28
CA TRP A 188 -24.80 -9.95 24.41
C TRP A 188 -24.69 -8.46 24.70
N ASN A 189 -24.15 -7.68 23.76
CA ASN A 189 -24.00 -6.23 23.83
C ASN A 189 -23.39 -5.72 25.16
N GLN A 190 -22.41 -6.47 25.70
CA GLN A 190 -21.74 -6.15 26.97
C GLN A 190 -20.60 -5.13 26.80
N ILE A 191 -20.31 -4.72 25.57
CA ILE A 191 -19.27 -3.76 25.23
C ILE A 191 -19.82 -2.76 24.21
N HIS A 192 -19.52 -1.47 24.42
CA HIS A 192 -19.83 -0.46 23.42
C HIS A 192 -19.00 -0.66 22.14
N PHE A 193 -19.52 -0.14 21.04
CA PHE A 193 -18.93 -0.28 19.71
C PHE A 193 -17.47 0.21 19.63
N ALA A 194 -17.19 1.42 20.13
CA ALA A 194 -15.86 2.03 20.04
C ALA A 194 -14.76 1.25 20.80
N PRO A 195 -14.96 0.82 22.06
CA PRO A 195 -14.02 -0.08 22.75
C PRO A 195 -13.78 -1.42 22.03
N ALA A 196 -14.83 -2.03 21.44
CA ALA A 196 -14.69 -3.30 20.71
C ALA A 196 -13.78 -3.16 19.48
N ILE A 197 -13.97 -2.10 18.69
CA ILE A 197 -13.09 -1.78 17.55
C ILE A 197 -11.68 -1.47 18.02
N THR A 198 -11.54 -0.65 19.06
CA THR A 198 -10.23 -0.27 19.61
C THR A 198 -9.44 -1.50 20.05
N PHE A 199 -10.08 -2.44 20.75
CA PHE A 199 -9.47 -3.71 21.13
C PHE A 199 -8.99 -4.51 19.91
N CYS A 200 -9.83 -4.63 18.87
CA CYS A 200 -9.46 -5.35 17.64
C CYS A 200 -8.25 -4.71 16.93
N LEU A 201 -8.19 -3.38 16.90
CA LEU A 201 -7.05 -2.63 16.34
C LEU A 201 -5.78 -2.86 17.16
N VAL A 202 -5.86 -2.74 18.50
CA VAL A 202 -4.71 -2.97 19.40
C VAL A 202 -4.17 -4.40 19.26
N LEU A 203 -5.05 -5.40 19.17
CA LEU A 203 -4.64 -6.79 18.98
C LEU A 203 -3.88 -7.00 17.65
N ASN A 204 -4.37 -6.38 16.56
CA ASN A 204 -3.70 -6.46 15.26
C ASN A 204 -2.37 -5.70 15.24
N MET A 205 -2.30 -4.54 15.91
CA MET A 205 -1.04 -3.81 16.09
C MET A 205 -0.02 -4.64 16.87
N ALA A 206 -0.45 -5.31 17.95
CA ALA A 206 0.40 -6.23 18.70
C ALA A 206 0.90 -7.40 17.82
N ALA A 207 0.04 -7.98 16.97
CA ALA A 207 0.43 -9.02 16.02
C ALA A 207 1.50 -8.55 15.05
N VAL A 208 1.36 -7.33 14.49
CA VAL A 208 2.36 -6.73 13.57
C VAL A 208 3.69 -6.50 14.29
N LEU A 209 3.67 -6.00 15.53
CA LEU A 209 4.89 -5.79 16.32
C LEU A 209 5.61 -7.11 16.65
N ILE A 210 4.87 -8.15 17.06
CA ILE A 210 5.43 -9.50 17.28
C ILE A 210 6.05 -10.03 15.99
N PHE A 211 5.36 -9.88 14.86
CA PHE A 211 5.86 -10.26 13.55
C PHE A 211 7.15 -9.53 13.19
N TRP A 212 7.20 -8.22 13.38
CA TRP A 212 8.36 -7.39 13.09
C TRP A 212 9.58 -7.78 13.94
N PHE A 213 9.38 -7.98 15.24
CA PHE A 213 10.42 -8.44 16.16
C PHE A 213 10.97 -9.81 15.76
N ASN A 214 10.07 -10.79 15.52
CA ASN A 214 10.45 -12.12 15.07
C ASN A 214 11.22 -12.07 13.74
N GLN A 215 10.83 -11.23 12.80
CA GLN A 215 11.51 -11.06 11.52
C GLN A 215 12.92 -10.48 11.70
N ARG A 216 13.08 -9.50 12.59
CA ARG A 216 14.39 -8.91 12.91
C ARG A 216 15.31 -9.94 13.57
N TYR A 217 14.80 -10.69 14.55
CA TYR A 217 15.56 -11.72 15.26
C TYR A 217 15.98 -12.89 14.35
N ASN A 218 15.08 -13.41 13.51
CA ASN A 218 15.43 -14.48 12.56
C ASN A 218 16.47 -14.01 11.53
N ARG A 219 16.38 -12.77 11.05
CA ARG A 219 17.42 -12.19 10.16
C ARG A 219 18.76 -12.06 10.87
N PHE A 220 18.77 -11.64 12.13
CA PHE A 220 19.98 -11.60 12.95
C PHE A 220 20.61 -12.99 13.11
N LEU A 221 19.81 -14.02 13.38
CA LEU A 221 20.29 -15.41 13.46
C LEU A 221 20.91 -15.90 12.15
N ILE A 222 20.28 -15.64 11.01
CA ILE A 222 20.83 -15.99 9.68
C ILE A 222 22.20 -15.35 9.47
N ARG A 223 22.36 -14.06 9.79
CA ARG A 223 23.65 -13.35 9.66
C ARG A 223 24.71 -13.95 10.58
N LYS A 224 24.34 -14.36 11.79
CA LYS A 224 25.25 -15.03 12.74
C LYS A 224 25.71 -16.39 12.20
N PHE A 225 24.83 -17.15 11.53
CA PHE A 225 25.19 -18.41 10.85
C PHE A 225 26.12 -18.19 9.67
N ASP A 226 25.93 -17.11 8.90
CA ASP A 226 26.75 -16.83 7.72
C ASP A 226 28.15 -16.28 8.08
N LYS A 227 28.28 -15.47 9.15
CA LYS A 227 29.58 -14.93 9.61
C LYS A 227 30.50 -15.97 10.24
N ASN A 228 29.96 -16.97 10.95
CA ASN A 228 30.75 -17.91 11.76
C ASN A 228 30.64 -19.36 11.27
N ARG A 229 30.95 -19.63 9.98
CA ARG A 229 30.72 -20.95 9.35
C ARG A 229 31.33 -22.13 10.13
N LYS A 230 32.54 -22.02 10.69
CA LYS A 230 33.20 -23.09 11.48
C LYS A 230 32.58 -23.32 12.87
N LYS A 231 32.28 -22.25 13.61
CA LYS A 231 31.65 -22.31 14.96
C LYS A 231 30.15 -22.62 14.88
N SER A 232 29.52 -22.27 13.75
CA SER A 232 28.12 -22.60 13.44
C SER A 232 27.94 -24.09 13.27
N ILE A 233 28.87 -24.81 12.65
CA ILE A 233 28.77 -26.28 12.49
C ILE A 233 28.79 -26.99 13.86
N SER A 234 29.51 -26.45 14.86
CA SER A 234 29.59 -27.06 16.20
C SER A 234 28.47 -26.62 17.17
N LEU A 235 27.88 -25.43 16.99
CA LEU A 235 26.86 -24.87 17.91
C LEU A 235 25.42 -24.83 17.32
N TYR A 236 25.27 -24.91 15.99
CA TYR A 236 23.99 -24.72 15.30
C TYR A 236 23.81 -25.69 14.12
N SER A 237 22.84 -26.60 14.24
CA SER A 237 22.57 -27.65 13.26
C SER A 237 21.98 -27.10 11.95
N LEU A 238 22.18 -27.81 10.83
CA LEU A 238 21.58 -27.49 9.51
C LEU A 238 20.05 -27.23 9.58
N PRO A 239 19.26 -28.01 10.35
CA PRO A 239 17.84 -27.72 10.60
C PRO A 239 17.56 -26.33 11.17
N ALA A 240 18.39 -25.81 12.08
CA ALA A 240 18.18 -24.48 12.66
C ALA A 240 18.33 -23.35 11.62
N LYS A 241 19.24 -23.53 10.65
CA LYS A 241 19.42 -22.59 9.54
C LYS A 241 18.25 -22.67 8.54
N PHE A 242 17.77 -23.89 8.27
CA PHE A 242 16.60 -24.09 7.41
C PHE A 242 15.35 -23.46 8.02
N GLN A 243 15.10 -23.70 9.32
CA GLN A 243 13.99 -23.09 10.06
C GLN A 243 14.04 -21.56 10.06
N ALA A 244 15.22 -20.95 10.27
CA ALA A 244 15.36 -19.49 10.24
C ALA A 244 14.98 -18.91 8.87
N LYS A 245 15.42 -19.57 7.78
CA LYS A 245 15.09 -19.17 6.41
C LYS A 245 13.61 -19.36 6.10
N GLU A 246 13.01 -20.46 6.56
CA GLU A 246 11.58 -20.72 6.44
C GLU A 246 10.76 -19.66 7.17
N ASN A 247 11.13 -19.28 8.39
CA ASN A 247 10.50 -18.20 9.14
C ASN A 247 10.55 -16.88 8.37
N VAL A 248 11.71 -16.51 7.80
CA VAL A 248 11.84 -15.31 6.95
C VAL A 248 10.97 -15.38 5.70
N ARG A 249 10.84 -16.54 5.06
CA ARG A 249 9.93 -16.73 3.92
C ARG A 249 8.48 -16.58 4.33
N SER A 250 8.09 -17.16 5.47
CA SER A 250 6.75 -17.03 6.05
C SER A 250 6.41 -15.55 6.33
N PHE A 251 7.36 -14.77 6.88
CA PHE A 251 7.13 -13.33 7.10
C PHE A 251 6.88 -12.54 5.80
N ASN A 252 7.57 -12.88 4.71
CA ASN A 252 7.31 -12.23 3.42
C ASN A 252 5.92 -12.57 2.85
N LEU A 253 5.42 -13.78 3.11
CA LEU A 253 4.04 -14.16 2.81
C LEU A 253 3.07 -13.35 3.66
N THR A 254 3.27 -13.32 4.98
CA THR A 254 2.41 -12.59 5.92
C THR A 254 2.31 -11.11 5.56
N ILE A 255 3.40 -10.44 5.16
CA ILE A 255 3.34 -9.02 4.74
C ILE A 255 2.38 -8.82 3.56
N ARG A 256 2.38 -9.71 2.57
CA ARG A 256 1.48 -9.60 1.40
C ARG A 256 0.02 -9.83 1.80
N VAL A 257 -0.21 -10.79 2.69
CA VAL A 257 -1.55 -11.08 3.24
C VAL A 257 -2.04 -9.94 4.14
N ILE A 258 -1.17 -9.32 4.94
CA ILE A 258 -1.47 -8.15 5.77
C ILE A 258 -1.88 -6.97 4.89
N VAL A 259 -1.14 -6.68 3.82
CA VAL A 259 -1.49 -5.58 2.90
C VAL A 259 -2.86 -5.82 2.29
N CYS A 260 -3.13 -7.04 1.81
CA CYS A 260 -4.44 -7.42 1.29
C CYS A 260 -5.55 -7.29 2.35
N GLY A 261 -5.32 -7.81 3.56
CA GLY A 261 -6.28 -7.77 4.66
C GLY A 261 -6.55 -6.33 5.13
N PHE A 262 -5.53 -5.48 5.18
CA PHE A 262 -5.66 -4.07 5.52
C PHE A 262 -6.55 -3.33 4.52
N VAL A 263 -6.38 -3.57 3.21
CA VAL A 263 -7.24 -2.97 2.18
C VAL A 263 -8.70 -3.41 2.36
N LEU A 264 -8.96 -4.68 2.66
CA LEU A 264 -10.32 -5.19 2.88
C LEU A 264 -10.96 -4.63 4.15
N ILE A 265 -10.24 -4.64 5.27
CA ILE A 265 -10.72 -4.10 6.55
C ILE A 265 -10.97 -2.60 6.43
N PHE A 266 -10.07 -1.84 5.81
CA PHE A 266 -10.24 -0.42 5.58
C PHE A 266 -11.48 -0.15 4.73
N SER A 267 -11.65 -0.87 3.62
CA SER A 267 -12.83 -0.73 2.76
C SER A 267 -14.14 -1.04 3.50
N ALA A 268 -14.16 -2.07 4.34
CA ALA A 268 -15.32 -2.42 5.16
C ALA A 268 -15.64 -1.34 6.21
N ILE A 269 -14.61 -0.81 6.89
CA ILE A 269 -14.77 0.28 7.87
C ILE A 269 -15.29 1.54 7.17
N THR A 270 -14.76 1.89 5.99
CA THR A 270 -15.26 3.02 5.20
C THR A 270 -16.75 2.85 4.88
N CYS A 271 -17.19 1.67 4.45
CA CYS A 271 -18.61 1.42 4.22
C CYS A 271 -19.44 1.53 5.51
N ILE A 272 -18.96 1.01 6.65
CA ILE A 272 -19.67 1.12 7.94
C ILE A 272 -19.78 2.59 8.38
N ILE A 273 -18.74 3.41 8.18
CA ILE A 273 -18.77 4.84 8.49
C ILE A 273 -19.79 5.55 7.60
N VAL A 274 -19.78 5.30 6.28
CA VAL A 274 -20.79 5.85 5.34
C VAL A 274 -22.21 5.51 5.78
N LEU A 275 -22.43 4.27 6.25
CA LEU A 275 -23.72 3.77 6.71
C LEU A 275 -24.15 4.34 8.07
N THR A 276 -23.21 4.53 9.00
CA THR A 276 -23.48 5.04 10.36
C THR A 276 -23.73 6.54 10.32
N CYS A 277 -22.96 7.28 9.53
CA CYS A 277 -23.09 8.74 9.37
C CYS A 277 -24.19 9.13 8.36
N LYS A 278 -24.92 8.17 7.77
CA LYS A 278 -26.00 8.40 6.78
C LYS A 278 -25.58 9.29 5.59
N LEU A 279 -24.32 9.22 5.15
CA LEU A 279 -23.72 10.13 4.15
C LEU A 279 -24.35 10.03 2.75
N LEU A 280 -24.89 8.86 2.38
CA LEU A 280 -25.49 8.61 1.07
C LEU A 280 -26.85 7.90 1.22
N PRO A 281 -27.93 8.63 1.60
CA PRO A 281 -29.25 8.06 1.84
C PRO A 281 -29.83 7.29 0.63
N SER A 282 -29.52 7.75 -0.59
CA SER A 282 -29.98 7.13 -1.84
C SER A 282 -29.26 5.82 -2.20
N LEU A 283 -28.04 5.61 -1.67
CA LEU A 283 -27.21 4.43 -1.95
C LEU A 283 -27.02 3.53 -0.73
N VAL A 284 -27.87 3.65 0.30
CA VAL A 284 -27.75 2.87 1.54
C VAL A 284 -27.75 1.37 1.24
N THR A 285 -28.76 0.86 0.51
CA THR A 285 -28.84 -0.58 0.22
C THR A 285 -27.64 -1.08 -0.59
N LEU A 286 -27.14 -0.29 -1.55
CA LEU A 286 -25.93 -0.62 -2.31
C LEU A 286 -24.67 -0.65 -1.42
N THR A 287 -24.56 0.31 -0.49
CA THR A 287 -23.43 0.41 0.44
C THR A 287 -23.44 -0.71 1.48
N VAL A 288 -24.63 -1.08 1.98
CA VAL A 288 -24.84 -2.27 2.82
C VAL A 288 -24.40 -3.52 2.07
N TYR A 289 -24.93 -3.70 0.86
CA TYR A 289 -24.59 -4.84 0.01
C TYR A 289 -23.08 -4.93 -0.24
N ALA A 290 -22.41 -3.80 -0.52
CA ALA A 290 -20.96 -3.75 -0.68
C ALA A 290 -20.21 -4.12 0.61
N SER A 291 -20.62 -3.56 1.76
CA SER A 291 -19.99 -3.82 3.06
C SER A 291 -20.06 -5.30 3.45
N GLU A 292 -21.22 -5.92 3.28
CA GLU A 292 -21.46 -7.33 3.59
C GLU A 292 -20.65 -8.23 2.65
N ASN A 293 -20.61 -7.90 1.36
CA ASN A 293 -19.86 -8.65 0.36
C ASN A 293 -18.33 -8.49 0.49
N ILE A 294 -17.80 -7.38 1.00
CA ILE A 294 -16.37 -7.25 1.32
C ILE A 294 -15.97 -8.28 2.38
N VAL A 295 -16.81 -8.51 3.38
CA VAL A 295 -16.56 -9.50 4.44
C VAL A 295 -16.80 -10.91 3.93
N HIS A 296 -17.94 -11.16 3.27
CA HIS A 296 -18.35 -12.49 2.82
C HIS A 296 -17.54 -13.01 1.63
N LEU A 297 -17.27 -12.19 0.61
CA LEU A 297 -16.56 -12.62 -0.61
C LEU A 297 -15.03 -12.47 -0.52
N ASN A 298 -14.48 -12.22 0.67
CA ASN A 298 -13.04 -12.07 0.88
C ASN A 298 -12.17 -13.24 0.37
N PRO A 299 -12.62 -14.52 0.29
CA PRO A 299 -11.75 -15.59 -0.19
C PRO A 299 -11.39 -15.44 -1.67
N LEU A 300 -12.20 -14.73 -2.46
CA LEU A 300 -11.89 -14.43 -3.86
C LEU A 300 -10.60 -13.61 -4.01
N ILE A 301 -10.18 -12.92 -2.96
CA ILE A 301 -8.95 -12.11 -2.95
C ILE A 301 -7.88 -12.80 -2.09
N VAL A 302 -8.24 -13.22 -0.87
CA VAL A 302 -7.29 -13.81 0.09
C VAL A 302 -6.72 -15.14 -0.42
N CYS A 303 -7.53 -16.03 -1.01
CA CYS A 303 -7.07 -17.34 -1.49
C CYS A 303 -6.07 -17.20 -2.67
N PRO A 304 -6.34 -16.41 -3.73
CA PRO A 304 -5.33 -16.14 -4.76
C PRO A 304 -4.05 -15.52 -4.20
N VAL A 305 -4.15 -14.52 -3.31
CA VAL A 305 -2.97 -13.88 -2.71
C VAL A 305 -2.12 -14.90 -1.95
N LEU A 306 -2.75 -15.81 -1.18
CA LEU A 306 -2.04 -16.87 -0.47
C LEU A 306 -1.33 -17.83 -1.43
N ILE A 307 -2.04 -18.40 -2.41
CA ILE A 307 -1.47 -19.38 -3.35
C ILE A 307 -0.34 -18.78 -4.17
N PHE A 308 -0.56 -17.60 -4.78
CA PHE A 308 0.43 -16.99 -5.68
C PHE A 308 1.63 -16.40 -4.93
N SER A 309 1.49 -16.10 -3.63
CA SER A 309 2.61 -15.61 -2.83
C SER A 309 3.63 -16.69 -2.47
N VAL A 310 3.27 -17.97 -2.59
CA VAL A 310 4.16 -19.10 -2.29
C VAL A 310 4.39 -19.92 -3.55
N SER A 311 5.61 -19.83 -4.09
CA SER A 311 5.99 -20.54 -5.33
C SER A 311 5.68 -22.04 -5.30
N THR A 312 5.78 -22.71 -4.15
CA THR A 312 5.43 -24.13 -3.99
C THR A 312 3.93 -24.37 -4.17
N TRP A 313 3.08 -23.52 -3.60
CA TRP A 313 1.62 -23.61 -3.73
C TRP A 313 1.16 -23.24 -5.13
N SER A 314 1.75 -22.18 -5.70
CA SER A 314 1.45 -21.78 -7.07
C SER A 314 1.83 -22.85 -8.10
N LYS A 315 2.99 -23.51 -7.95
CA LYS A 315 3.35 -24.65 -8.79
C LYS A 315 2.42 -25.85 -8.61
N ALA A 316 2.00 -26.13 -7.38
CA ALA A 316 1.04 -27.19 -7.10
C ALA A 316 -0.33 -26.91 -7.76
N LEU A 317 -0.75 -25.64 -7.80
CA LEU A 317 -1.94 -25.20 -8.53
C LEU A 317 -1.76 -25.35 -10.06
N MET A 318 -0.57 -25.13 -10.61
CA MET A 318 -0.31 -25.30 -12.04
C MET A 318 -0.19 -26.78 -12.46
N HIS A 319 0.24 -27.65 -11.55
CA HIS A 319 0.36 -29.10 -11.81
C HIS A 319 -0.91 -29.89 -11.47
N SER A 320 -1.85 -29.31 -10.72
CA SER A 320 -3.17 -29.92 -10.58
C SER A 320 -3.87 -29.86 -11.94
N ARG A 321 -4.37 -31.00 -12.43
CA ARG A 321 -4.98 -31.16 -13.77
C ARG A 321 -6.33 -30.43 -13.90
N LEU A 322 -6.35 -29.12 -13.68
CA LEU A 322 -7.54 -28.26 -13.78
C LEU A 322 -7.43 -27.39 -15.03
N HIS A 323 -8.21 -27.76 -16.06
CA HIS A 323 -8.14 -27.26 -17.43
C HIS A 323 -8.22 -25.72 -17.61
N TRP A 324 -8.72 -24.96 -16.63
CA TRP A 324 -9.02 -23.52 -16.77
C TRP A 324 -7.97 -22.57 -16.16
N ILE A 325 -7.02 -23.06 -15.36
CA ILE A 325 -6.06 -22.20 -14.63
C ILE A 325 -4.92 -21.71 -15.52
N HIS A 326 -4.59 -22.43 -16.60
CA HIS A 326 -3.48 -22.10 -17.50
C HIS A 326 -3.57 -20.70 -18.13
N LYS A 327 -4.77 -20.10 -18.19
CA LYS A 327 -5.03 -18.80 -18.82
C LYS A 327 -4.90 -17.61 -17.86
N ILE A 328 -4.97 -17.84 -16.54
CA ILE A 328 -4.94 -16.79 -15.50
C ILE A 328 -3.51 -16.60 -14.96
N THR A 329 -2.68 -17.65 -14.98
CA THR A 329 -1.32 -17.65 -14.42
C THR A 329 -0.28 -16.90 -15.26
N ASP A 330 -0.52 -16.63 -16.54
CA ASP A 330 0.41 -15.86 -17.38
C ASP A 330 0.44 -14.36 -17.08
N ILE A 331 -0.46 -13.87 -16.20
CA ILE A 331 -0.61 -12.44 -15.89
C ILE A 331 0.16 -12.02 -14.62
N THR A 332 0.60 -12.95 -13.76
CA THR A 332 0.99 -12.60 -12.36
C THR A 332 2.40 -12.97 -11.89
N PHE A 333 3.27 -13.57 -12.71
CA PHE A 333 4.61 -13.97 -12.25
C PHE A 333 5.68 -12.86 -12.33
N ILE A 334 5.85 -12.15 -11.21
CA ILE A 334 7.05 -11.35 -10.89
C ILE A 334 7.90 -12.15 -9.89
N ASP A 335 8.98 -12.77 -10.36
CA ASP A 335 10.03 -13.30 -9.50
C ASP A 335 10.86 -12.14 -8.91
N LEU A 336 10.72 -11.92 -7.60
CA LEU A 336 11.57 -10.99 -6.83
C LEU A 336 12.77 -11.76 -6.24
N PRO A 337 14.02 -11.40 -6.58
CA PRO A 337 15.18 -11.99 -5.92
C PRO A 337 15.35 -11.44 -4.50
N GLN A 338 15.42 -12.34 -3.52
CA GLN A 338 15.74 -12.00 -2.12
C GLN A 338 17.22 -11.63 -1.98
N ARG A 339 17.52 -10.43 -1.47
CA ARG A 339 18.87 -10.07 -1.00
C ARG A 339 18.83 -9.38 0.36
N ASN A 340 19.75 -9.83 1.22
CA ASN A 340 19.97 -9.36 2.59
C ASN A 340 20.46 -7.91 2.61
N VAL A 341 19.83 -7.06 3.45
CA VAL A 341 20.26 -5.68 3.72
C VAL A 341 20.66 -5.57 5.18
N ASP A 342 21.95 -5.36 5.44
CA ASP A 342 22.50 -4.98 6.75
C ASP A 342 22.26 -3.48 7.00
N PHE A 343 21.73 -3.13 8.17
CA PHE A 343 21.66 -1.76 8.68
C PHE A 343 22.34 -1.75 10.05
N LEU A 344 23.38 -0.92 10.16
CA LEU A 344 24.04 -0.49 11.41
C LEU A 344 23.16 0.55 12.10
N GLY A 345 23.06 0.44 13.42
CA GLY A 345 22.34 1.38 14.28
C GLY A 345 23.22 2.52 14.79
N ALA A 346 22.55 3.54 15.30
CA ALA A 346 23.04 4.46 16.31
C ALA A 346 21.80 4.96 17.06
N GLU A 347 21.87 4.94 18.38
CA GLU A 347 20.85 5.33 19.35
C GLU A 347 21.50 6.40 20.26
N ASP A 348 20.71 7.43 20.53
CA ASP A 348 20.68 8.46 21.58
C ASP A 348 21.95 9.15 22.11
N ASP A 349 21.83 10.48 22.20
CA ASP A 349 22.08 11.22 23.46
C ASP A 349 21.18 12.48 23.51
N LEU A 350 20.53 12.66 24.66
CA LEU A 350 19.69 13.79 25.06
C LEU A 350 20.47 14.74 25.99
N ILE A 351 19.85 15.87 26.36
CA ILE A 351 20.26 16.98 27.28
C ILE A 351 20.67 18.24 26.47
N GLY A 352 20.16 19.45 26.73
CA GLY A 352 19.29 19.95 27.80
C GLY A 352 18.80 21.37 27.46
N LEU A 353 17.79 21.82 28.21
CA LEU A 353 17.17 23.15 28.16
C LEU A 353 18.04 24.20 28.88
N SER A 354 18.01 25.45 28.40
CA SER A 354 17.99 26.65 29.24
C SER A 354 17.17 27.76 28.59
N GLU A 355 16.49 28.51 29.45
CA GLU A 355 15.52 29.58 29.20
C GLU A 355 16.15 30.93 28.76
N ASP A 356 15.22 31.82 28.34
CA ASP A 356 15.25 33.29 28.27
C ASP A 356 16.11 33.96 27.18
N GLU A 357 15.67 35.02 26.50
CA GLU A 357 14.88 36.17 26.95
C GLU A 357 14.26 36.88 25.71
N ASP A 358 13.02 37.37 25.87
CA ASP A 358 12.49 38.68 25.42
C ASP A 358 12.67 39.21 23.98
N LEU A 359 11.81 40.04 23.40
CA LEU A 359 10.44 40.55 23.61
C LEU A 359 10.22 41.51 22.41
N LYS A 360 8.97 41.65 21.93
CA LYS A 360 8.46 42.80 21.15
C LYS A 360 9.19 43.20 19.86
N ILE A 361 8.68 42.75 18.71
CA ILE A 361 8.41 43.64 17.57
C ILE A 361 7.12 43.16 16.84
N ILE A 362 6.20 44.10 16.63
CA ILE A 362 5.05 44.09 15.68
C ILE A 362 3.74 43.42 16.14
N GLU A 363 3.08 44.13 17.04
CA GLU A 363 1.62 44.25 17.12
C GLU A 363 1.17 45.26 16.03
N LEU A 364 0.86 44.81 14.81
CA LEU A 364 0.22 45.66 13.76
C LEU A 364 -0.26 44.93 12.49
N LEU A 365 -0.91 43.77 12.60
CA LEU A 365 -1.73 43.23 11.50
C LEU A 365 -2.91 42.43 12.07
N SER A 366 -4.12 42.77 11.61
CA SER A 366 -5.35 42.02 11.86
C SER A 366 -5.28 40.66 11.16
N ILE A 367 -4.60 39.72 11.79
CA ILE A 367 -4.49 38.31 11.39
C ILE A 367 -5.68 37.56 12.00
N ASP A 368 -6.25 36.60 11.27
CA ASP A 368 -7.30 35.71 11.79
C ASP A 368 -6.81 35.01 13.08
N PRO A 369 -7.47 35.22 14.24
CA PRO A 369 -6.97 34.79 15.55
C PRO A 369 -6.79 33.26 15.70
N ARG A 370 -7.35 32.45 14.79
CA ARG A 370 -7.28 30.98 14.85
C ARG A 370 -5.90 30.40 14.49
N VAL A 371 -5.09 31.11 13.70
CA VAL A 371 -3.77 30.61 13.26
C VAL A 371 -2.71 30.70 14.37
N ARG A 372 -2.87 31.65 15.31
CA ARG A 372 -1.99 31.77 16.50
C ARG A 372 -2.39 30.86 17.67
N THR A 373 -3.60 30.30 17.66
CA THR A 373 -4.04 29.40 18.73
C THR A 373 -3.49 27.98 18.53
N PHE A 374 -2.95 27.41 19.60
CA PHE A 374 -2.65 25.98 19.68
C PHE A 374 -3.89 25.17 19.28
N PRO A 375 -3.82 24.19 18.35
CA PRO A 375 -2.62 23.50 17.84
C PRO A 375 -2.09 23.94 16.45
N TYR A 376 -2.64 24.97 15.81
CA TYR A 376 -2.39 25.29 14.40
C TYR A 376 -0.99 25.83 14.10
N SER A 377 -0.39 26.57 15.03
CA SER A 377 1.00 27.05 14.92
C SER A 377 2.04 25.90 14.92
N MET A 378 1.78 24.82 15.67
CA MET A 378 2.63 23.62 15.68
C MET A 378 2.56 22.86 14.35
N LEU A 379 1.38 22.85 13.72
CA LEU A 379 1.18 22.24 12.42
C LEU A 379 1.93 22.97 11.30
N LEU A 380 1.98 24.30 11.34
CA LEU A 380 2.73 25.12 10.38
C LEU A 380 4.26 24.95 10.58
N ALA A 381 4.73 24.83 11.82
CA ALA A 381 6.13 24.50 12.12
C ALA A 381 6.50 23.10 11.63
N LEU A 382 5.59 22.13 11.78
CA LEU A 382 5.76 20.77 11.23
C LEU A 382 5.80 20.78 9.70
N GLU A 383 4.93 21.55 9.04
CA GLU A 383 4.95 21.73 7.58
C GLU A 383 6.32 22.24 7.11
N LEU A 384 6.85 23.28 7.75
CA LEU A 384 8.16 23.84 7.42
C LEU A 384 9.28 22.81 7.62
N PHE A 385 9.27 22.07 8.73
CA PHE A 385 10.24 21.01 8.98
C PHE A 385 10.19 19.91 7.90
N LEU A 386 8.99 19.47 7.52
CA LEU A 386 8.80 18.47 6.46
C LEU A 386 9.19 19.00 5.08
N ALA A 387 8.97 20.28 4.80
CA ALA A 387 9.42 20.93 3.57
C ALA A 387 10.96 20.97 3.49
N VAL A 388 11.65 21.28 4.59
CA VAL A 388 13.13 21.22 4.66
C VAL A 388 13.63 19.79 4.46
N ALA A 389 12.98 18.80 5.09
CA ALA A 389 13.31 17.39 4.88
C ALA A 389 13.10 16.97 3.41
N THR A 390 12.04 17.46 2.78
CA THR A 390 11.73 17.23 1.36
C THR A 390 12.80 17.84 0.46
N ALA A 391 13.18 19.10 0.70
CA ALA A 391 14.26 19.78 -0.01
C ALA A 391 15.58 19.00 0.08
N TYR A 392 15.91 18.46 1.25
CA TYR A 392 17.09 17.59 1.42
C TYR A 392 17.02 16.35 0.53
N TYR A 393 15.88 15.64 0.48
CA TYR A 393 15.74 14.45 -0.34
C TYR A 393 15.74 14.76 -1.84
N VAL A 394 15.11 15.85 -2.28
CA VAL A 394 15.15 16.32 -3.67
C VAL A 394 16.57 16.67 -4.08
N ALA A 395 17.28 17.46 -3.26
CA ALA A 395 18.68 17.83 -3.53
C ALA A 395 19.61 16.60 -3.53
N LYS A 396 19.40 15.65 -2.61
CA LYS A 396 20.14 14.38 -2.57
C LYS A 396 19.88 13.55 -3.82
N LEU A 397 18.63 13.42 -4.25
CA LEU A 397 18.27 12.69 -5.48
C LEU A 397 18.92 13.35 -6.69
N ALA A 398 18.79 14.67 -6.84
CA ALA A 398 19.41 15.42 -7.93
C ALA A 398 20.94 15.21 -7.98
N TYR A 399 21.60 15.31 -6.82
CA TYR A 399 23.04 15.10 -6.71
C TYR A 399 23.45 13.67 -7.10
N VAL A 400 22.72 12.67 -6.62
CA VAL A 400 22.99 11.26 -6.93
C VAL A 400 22.75 10.96 -8.41
N CYS A 401 21.69 11.49 -9.02
CA CYS A 401 21.41 11.34 -10.45
C CYS A 401 22.50 11.97 -11.32
N VAL A 402 23.03 13.15 -10.95
CA VAL A 402 24.11 13.81 -11.68
C VAL A 402 25.44 13.06 -11.52
N ARG A 403 25.74 12.57 -10.32
CA ARG A 403 27.03 11.92 -10.00
C ARG A 403 27.12 10.46 -10.41
N ILE A 404 26.04 9.71 -10.26
CA ILE A 404 26.00 8.26 -10.49
C ILE A 404 25.13 7.97 -11.69
N ARG A 405 25.79 7.87 -12.85
CA ARG A 405 25.16 7.46 -14.11
C ARG A 405 24.86 5.97 -14.08
N LYS A 406 23.77 5.59 -13.41
CA LYS A 406 23.33 4.19 -13.31
C LYS A 406 22.39 3.78 -14.43
N PHE A 407 21.61 4.73 -14.92
CA PHE A 407 20.80 4.58 -16.12
C PHE A 407 21.39 5.39 -17.27
N HIS A 408 20.90 5.17 -18.48
CA HIS A 408 21.25 5.95 -19.64
C HIS A 408 20.82 7.42 -19.49
N ARG A 409 21.44 8.30 -20.28
CA ARG A 409 21.37 9.75 -20.12
C ARG A 409 19.94 10.29 -20.06
N ASN A 410 19.08 9.90 -21.00
CA ASN A 410 17.70 10.40 -21.10
C ASN A 410 16.90 10.13 -19.82
N MET A 411 17.01 8.92 -19.27
CA MET A 411 16.33 8.56 -18.02
C MET A 411 16.79 9.40 -16.83
N ASN A 412 18.11 9.56 -16.66
CA ASN A 412 18.63 10.35 -15.55
C ASN A 412 18.20 11.82 -15.67
N VAL A 413 18.14 12.37 -16.88
CA VAL A 413 17.68 13.74 -17.11
C VAL A 413 16.19 13.87 -16.79
N LEU A 414 15.34 12.92 -17.22
CA LEU A 414 13.91 12.94 -16.89
C LEU A 414 13.67 12.85 -15.37
N ILE A 415 14.34 11.92 -14.67
CA ILE A 415 14.23 11.81 -13.21
C ILE A 415 14.67 13.10 -12.52
N LEU A 416 15.75 13.72 -13.00
CA LEU A 416 16.24 14.99 -12.47
C LEU A 416 15.23 16.12 -12.68
N LEU A 417 14.68 16.25 -13.89
CA LEU A 417 13.70 17.29 -14.22
C LEU A 417 12.44 17.16 -13.36
N PHE A 418 11.87 15.95 -13.24
CA PHE A 418 10.68 15.73 -12.42
C PHE A 418 10.95 15.93 -10.92
N ALA A 419 12.16 15.60 -10.43
CA ALA A 419 12.53 15.89 -9.05
C ALA A 419 12.65 17.40 -8.80
N LEU A 420 13.23 18.16 -9.73
CA LEU A 420 13.39 19.61 -9.62
C LEU A 420 12.07 20.36 -9.82
N GLN A 421 11.08 19.76 -10.46
CA GLN A 421 9.76 20.37 -10.63
C GLN A 421 9.08 20.63 -9.28
N TRP A 422 9.48 19.99 -8.19
CA TRP A 422 9.01 20.34 -6.84
C TRP A 422 9.26 21.81 -6.47
N PHE A 423 10.30 22.46 -7.00
CA PHE A 423 10.51 23.89 -6.75
C PHE A 423 9.40 24.78 -7.32
N GLU A 424 8.69 24.31 -8.34
CA GLU A 424 7.52 24.98 -8.90
C GLU A 424 6.40 25.09 -7.87
N VAL A 425 6.12 24.00 -7.14
CA VAL A 425 5.07 23.99 -6.11
C VAL A 425 5.49 24.72 -4.84
N VAL A 426 6.79 24.75 -4.53
CA VAL A 426 7.33 25.61 -3.47
C VAL A 426 7.08 27.09 -3.80
N ALA A 427 7.36 27.52 -5.03
CA ALA A 427 7.09 28.87 -5.48
C ALA A 427 5.59 29.20 -5.44
N ALA A 428 4.74 28.27 -5.90
CA ALA A 428 3.28 28.40 -5.82
C ALA A 428 2.80 28.58 -4.39
N ASN A 429 3.28 27.75 -3.45
CA ASN A 429 2.89 27.84 -2.05
C ASN A 429 3.35 29.14 -1.40
N LEU A 430 4.56 29.64 -1.70
CA LEU A 430 5.01 30.94 -1.21
C LEU A 430 4.08 32.09 -1.63
N MET A 431 3.48 31.99 -2.82
CA MET A 431 2.54 32.99 -3.34
C MET A 431 1.12 32.84 -2.76
N ILE A 432 0.63 31.61 -2.54
CA ILE A 432 -0.75 31.33 -2.09
C ILE A 432 -0.89 31.36 -0.56
N LYS A 433 0.12 30.92 0.20
CA LYS A 433 0.03 30.75 1.66
C LYS A 433 -0.40 32.02 2.42
N PRO A 434 -0.02 33.26 2.01
CA PRO A 434 -0.55 34.48 2.62
C PRO A 434 -2.08 34.61 2.53
N TYR A 435 -2.70 34.07 1.48
CA TYR A 435 -4.14 34.02 1.31
C TYR A 435 -4.78 32.90 2.15
N GLU A 436 -4.19 31.70 2.13
CA GLU A 436 -4.66 30.55 2.93
C GLU A 436 -4.60 30.81 4.45
N THR A 437 -3.63 31.61 4.90
CA THR A 437 -3.46 31.98 6.32
C THR A 437 -4.23 33.22 6.74
N GLY A 438 -4.92 33.88 5.81
CA GLY A 438 -5.67 35.11 6.08
C GLY A 438 -4.82 36.36 6.30
N MET A 439 -3.52 36.34 5.94
CA MET A 439 -2.68 37.56 5.92
C MET A 439 -3.08 38.50 4.78
N MET A 440 -3.61 37.96 3.69
CA MET A 440 -4.19 38.68 2.57
C MET A 440 -5.62 38.20 2.35
N SER A 441 -6.57 39.12 2.28
CA SER A 441 -7.99 38.80 2.10
C SER A 441 -8.39 38.81 0.62
N VAL A 442 -9.13 37.79 0.21
CA VAL A 442 -9.73 37.71 -1.14
C VAL A 442 -11.13 38.35 -1.17
N THR A 443 -11.84 38.32 -0.04
CA THR A 443 -13.20 38.86 0.16
C THR A 443 -13.28 39.67 1.47
N GLU A 444 -14.49 40.05 1.91
CA GLU A 444 -14.70 40.77 3.17
C GLU A 444 -14.01 40.06 4.37
N PRO A 445 -13.39 40.82 5.29
CA PRO A 445 -12.67 40.24 6.43
C PRO A 445 -13.60 39.39 7.31
N GLY A 446 -13.29 38.11 7.49
CA GLY A 446 -13.98 37.22 8.43
C GLY A 446 -14.82 36.09 7.81
N THR A 447 -14.94 36.02 6.48
CA THR A 447 -15.59 34.88 5.80
C THR A 447 -14.57 33.82 5.38
N THR A 448 -14.64 32.61 5.95
CA THR A 448 -13.82 31.47 5.50
C THR A 448 -14.48 30.80 4.30
N ILE A 449 -13.82 30.81 3.14
CA ILE A 449 -14.31 30.17 1.93
C ILE A 449 -13.78 28.74 1.87
N LYS A 450 -14.68 27.76 1.76
CA LYS A 450 -14.36 26.33 1.69
C LYS A 450 -14.89 25.75 0.39
N GLN A 451 -14.18 25.95 -0.71
CA GLN A 451 -14.65 25.50 -2.00
C GLN A 451 -13.48 25.13 -2.92
N TRP A 452 -13.56 23.94 -3.52
CA TRP A 452 -12.58 23.43 -4.48
C TRP A 452 -13.03 23.63 -5.94
N TRP A 453 -14.33 23.55 -6.18
CA TRP A 453 -14.98 23.75 -7.48
C TRP A 453 -16.49 23.90 -7.26
N THR A 454 -17.16 24.73 -8.06
CA THR A 454 -18.62 24.86 -8.10
C THR A 454 -19.07 25.23 -9.51
N ASP A 455 -20.26 24.74 -9.89
CA ASP A 455 -20.97 25.16 -11.10
C ASP A 455 -22.03 26.23 -10.78
N ASP A 456 -22.30 26.50 -9.50
CA ASP A 456 -23.29 27.49 -9.09
C ASP A 456 -22.67 28.89 -9.07
N GLU A 457 -23.10 29.74 -10.00
CA GLU A 457 -22.66 31.14 -10.10
C GLU A 457 -22.90 31.95 -8.82
N THR A 458 -23.83 31.52 -7.97
CA THR A 458 -24.13 32.19 -6.69
C THR A 458 -23.12 31.86 -5.60
N GLU A 459 -22.43 30.72 -5.70
CA GLU A 459 -21.37 30.31 -4.77
C GLU A 459 -19.97 30.75 -5.21
N MET A 460 -19.81 31.22 -6.45
CA MET A 460 -18.52 31.67 -6.99
C MET A 460 -18.03 32.97 -6.34
N ILE A 461 -16.71 33.03 -6.08
CA ILE A 461 -16.05 34.21 -5.54
C ILE A 461 -16.00 35.31 -6.61
N ARG A 462 -16.65 36.45 -6.36
CA ARG A 462 -16.66 37.60 -7.26
C ARG A 462 -15.43 38.48 -7.01
N LEU A 463 -14.62 38.68 -8.04
CA LEU A 463 -13.44 39.53 -8.01
C LEU A 463 -13.61 40.67 -9.02
N ALA A 464 -13.20 41.89 -8.63
CA ALA A 464 -13.31 43.08 -9.47
C ALA A 464 -12.26 43.11 -10.58
N ASP A 465 -11.01 42.72 -10.28
CA ASP A 465 -9.92 42.59 -11.24
C ASP A 465 -8.95 41.46 -10.83
N VAL A 466 -8.36 40.80 -11.82
CA VAL A 466 -7.31 39.78 -11.67
C VAL A 466 -6.00 40.42 -11.21
N SER A 467 -5.75 41.70 -11.59
CA SER A 467 -4.53 42.43 -11.23
C SER A 467 -4.34 42.57 -9.72
N ASP A 468 -5.43 42.74 -8.99
CA ASP A 468 -5.42 43.01 -7.55
C ASP A 468 -5.03 41.77 -6.74
N GLN A 469 -5.16 40.58 -7.34
CA GLN A 469 -4.86 39.28 -6.73
C GLN A 469 -3.84 38.48 -7.55
N PHE A 470 -2.91 39.17 -8.21
CA PHE A 470 -1.94 38.58 -9.13
C PHE A 470 -1.20 37.35 -8.57
N TYR A 471 -0.72 37.43 -7.32
CA TYR A 471 0.03 36.33 -6.68
C TYR A 471 -0.83 35.08 -6.45
N LEU A 472 -2.11 35.25 -6.10
CA LEU A 472 -3.05 34.14 -5.92
C LEU A 472 -3.26 33.40 -7.25
N PHE A 473 -3.46 34.13 -8.34
CA PHE A 473 -3.69 33.57 -9.67
C PHE A 473 -2.44 32.90 -10.25
N VAL A 474 -1.28 33.55 -10.19
CA VAL A 474 -0.01 32.95 -10.66
C VAL A 474 0.37 31.73 -9.83
N GLY A 475 0.25 31.82 -8.50
CA GLY A 475 0.47 30.70 -7.60
C GLY A 475 -0.49 29.54 -7.91
N GLY A 476 -1.78 29.83 -8.09
CA GLY A 476 -2.80 28.85 -8.44
C GLY A 476 -2.51 28.14 -9.76
N PHE A 477 -2.08 28.89 -10.79
CA PHE A 477 -1.67 28.33 -12.07
C PHE A 477 -0.47 27.37 -11.91
N LEU A 478 0.58 27.79 -11.20
CA LEU A 478 1.76 26.95 -10.94
C LEU A 478 1.41 25.69 -10.15
N LYS A 479 0.50 25.80 -9.16
CA LYS A 479 -0.01 24.66 -8.38
C LYS A 479 -0.75 23.67 -9.29
N TRP A 480 -1.61 24.14 -10.19
CA TRP A 480 -2.30 23.29 -11.17
C TRP A 480 -1.34 22.65 -12.19
N HIS A 481 -0.38 23.39 -12.71
CA HIS A 481 0.63 22.85 -13.62
C HIS A 481 1.47 21.76 -12.97
N TYR A 482 1.89 21.97 -11.72
CA TYR A 482 2.58 20.95 -10.94
C TYR A 482 1.73 19.68 -10.73
N ILE A 483 0.47 19.83 -10.32
CA ILE A 483 -0.44 18.70 -10.05
C ILE A 483 -0.65 17.87 -11.33
N LEU A 484 -1.04 18.53 -12.44
CA LEU A 484 -1.27 17.85 -13.72
C LEU A 484 0.00 17.17 -14.25
N SER A 485 1.16 17.82 -14.06
CA SER A 485 2.45 17.22 -14.36
C SER A 485 2.65 15.94 -13.54
N MET A 486 2.65 16.02 -12.21
CA MET A 486 2.90 14.85 -11.36
C MET A 486 1.94 13.69 -11.60
N CYS A 487 0.68 13.98 -11.93
CA CYS A 487 -0.30 12.97 -12.31
C CYS A 487 0.01 12.28 -13.63
N THR A 488 0.76 12.87 -14.56
CA THR A 488 1.00 12.34 -15.91
C THR A 488 2.45 11.89 -16.17
N VAL A 489 3.36 12.05 -15.20
CA VAL A 489 4.78 11.63 -15.27
C VAL A 489 4.94 10.18 -15.75
N LEU A 490 4.09 9.26 -15.27
CA LEU A 490 4.17 7.85 -15.65
C LEU A 490 4.04 7.65 -17.16
N PHE A 491 3.21 8.45 -17.83
CA PHE A 491 2.99 8.37 -19.28
C PHE A 491 4.28 8.66 -20.05
N VAL A 492 4.96 9.76 -19.73
CA VAL A 492 6.25 10.12 -20.37
C VAL A 492 7.32 9.08 -20.10
N LEU A 493 7.42 8.60 -18.86
CA LEU A 493 8.37 7.54 -18.51
C LEU A 493 8.08 6.25 -19.29
N SER A 494 6.81 5.88 -19.47
CA SER A 494 6.44 4.70 -20.24
C SER A 494 6.78 4.85 -21.73
N ILE A 495 6.58 6.04 -22.34
CA ILE A 495 6.96 6.30 -23.74
C ILE A 495 8.47 6.15 -23.89
N GLU A 496 9.22 6.77 -22.99
CA GLU A 496 10.67 6.73 -23.01
C GLU A 496 11.20 5.29 -22.82
N ARG A 497 10.59 4.50 -21.94
CA ARG A 497 10.88 3.07 -21.77
C ARG A 497 10.54 2.25 -23.01
N ALA A 498 9.45 2.56 -23.71
CA ALA A 498 9.09 1.88 -24.96
C ALA A 498 10.16 2.09 -26.03
N PHE A 499 10.63 3.33 -26.23
CA PHE A 499 11.73 3.62 -27.16
C PHE A 499 13.06 2.99 -26.74
N ALA A 500 13.37 2.95 -25.45
CA ALA A 500 14.57 2.30 -24.92
C ALA A 500 14.56 0.78 -25.13
N CYS A 501 13.38 0.15 -25.21
CA CYS A 501 13.25 -1.27 -25.51
C CYS A 501 13.18 -1.54 -27.02
N TYR A 502 12.62 -0.62 -27.80
CA TYR A 502 12.55 -0.73 -29.26
C TYR A 502 13.93 -0.62 -29.92
N PHE A 503 14.72 0.39 -29.55
CA PHE A 503 16.06 0.61 -30.10
C PHE A 503 17.15 -0.11 -29.29
N LEU A 504 16.94 -1.39 -28.99
CA LEU A 504 17.78 -2.12 -28.04
C LEU A 504 19.28 -2.13 -28.39
N ASN A 505 19.60 -2.23 -29.68
CA ASN A 505 20.98 -2.43 -30.15
C ASN A 505 21.80 -1.14 -30.22
N ASP A 506 21.15 0.02 -30.41
CA ASP A 506 21.85 1.28 -30.67
C ASP A 506 21.36 2.44 -29.80
N TYR A 507 20.50 2.20 -28.78
CA TYR A 507 19.91 3.27 -27.93
C TYR A 507 20.98 4.23 -27.37
N GLU A 508 22.06 3.68 -26.80
CA GLU A 508 23.16 4.46 -26.21
C GLU A 508 24.22 4.89 -27.23
N GLN A 509 24.33 4.18 -28.36
CA GLN A 509 25.37 4.44 -29.38
C GLN A 509 25.08 5.72 -30.17
N LYS A 510 23.81 5.99 -30.46
CA LYS A 510 23.38 7.23 -31.12
C LYS A 510 22.81 8.19 -30.08
N SER A 511 23.30 9.43 -30.07
CA SER A 511 22.78 10.46 -29.19
C SER A 511 21.34 10.81 -29.58
N ARG A 512 20.36 10.25 -28.87
CA ARG A 512 18.93 10.54 -29.05
C ARG A 512 18.48 11.74 -28.22
N ASN A 513 19.24 12.83 -28.28
CA ASN A 513 18.89 14.06 -27.56
C ASN A 513 17.59 14.67 -28.11
N CYS A 514 17.32 14.51 -29.42
CA CYS A 514 16.06 14.94 -30.03
C CYS A 514 14.85 14.26 -29.37
N LEU A 515 14.91 12.95 -29.10
CA LEU A 515 13.85 12.23 -28.38
C LEU A 515 13.61 12.83 -26.99
N LEU A 516 14.68 13.10 -26.24
CA LEU A 516 14.59 13.72 -24.91
C LEU A 516 13.97 15.12 -24.99
N VAL A 517 14.41 15.94 -25.94
CA VAL A 517 13.88 17.30 -26.18
C VAL A 517 12.39 17.23 -26.54
N CYS A 518 11.99 16.37 -27.49
CA CYS A 518 10.59 16.19 -27.87
C CYS A 518 9.74 15.73 -26.68
N LEU A 519 10.25 14.80 -25.86
CA LEU A 519 9.53 14.33 -24.67
C LEU A 519 9.36 15.44 -23.64
N VAL A 520 10.42 16.20 -23.32
CA VAL A 520 10.36 17.25 -22.30
C VAL A 520 9.49 18.44 -22.76
N PHE A 521 9.74 18.98 -23.95
CA PHE A 521 8.98 20.13 -24.45
C PHE A 521 7.56 19.76 -24.86
N GLY A 522 7.36 18.58 -25.47
CA GLY A 522 6.03 18.10 -25.80
C GLY A 522 5.19 17.88 -24.55
N TYR A 523 5.77 17.24 -23.53
CA TYR A 523 5.12 17.05 -22.23
C TYR A 523 4.75 18.37 -21.57
N HIS A 524 5.73 19.24 -21.29
CA HIS A 524 5.46 20.51 -20.62
C HIS A 524 4.53 21.41 -21.44
N GLY A 525 4.62 21.38 -22.77
CA GLY A 525 3.66 22.06 -23.64
C GLY A 525 2.24 21.55 -23.48
N THR A 526 2.04 20.21 -23.47
CA THR A 526 0.70 19.63 -23.25
C THR A 526 0.15 19.91 -21.86
N ILE A 527 0.99 19.87 -20.83
CA ILE A 527 0.58 20.18 -19.45
C ILE A 527 0.29 21.66 -19.32
N PHE A 528 1.08 22.54 -19.91
CA PHE A 528 0.81 23.99 -19.92
C PHE A 528 -0.54 24.31 -20.55
N VAL A 529 -0.83 23.75 -21.74
CA VAL A 529 -2.13 23.93 -22.40
C VAL A 529 -3.27 23.38 -21.53
N ALA A 530 -3.09 22.20 -20.94
CA ALA A 530 -4.08 21.63 -20.03
C ALA A 530 -4.30 22.55 -18.82
N SER A 531 -3.25 23.02 -18.17
CA SER A 531 -3.32 23.95 -17.03
C SER A 531 -4.07 25.22 -17.39
N VAL A 532 -3.85 25.80 -18.58
CA VAL A 532 -4.61 26.96 -19.06
C VAL A 532 -6.09 26.61 -19.20
N CYS A 533 -6.43 25.47 -19.81
CA CYS A 533 -7.82 25.04 -19.96
C CYS A 533 -8.52 24.82 -18.61
N PHE A 534 -7.85 24.20 -17.64
CA PHE A 534 -8.37 24.01 -16.28
C PHE A 534 -8.50 25.33 -15.53
N PHE A 535 -7.50 26.20 -15.64
CA PHE A 535 -7.44 27.49 -14.95
C PHE A 535 -8.56 28.44 -15.39
N TYR A 536 -8.89 28.48 -16.68
CA TYR A 536 -10.02 29.25 -17.20
C TYR A 536 -11.36 28.50 -17.16
N ASN A 537 -11.42 27.32 -16.53
CA ASN A 537 -12.59 26.43 -16.55
C ASN A 537 -13.17 26.21 -17.97
N ALA A 538 -12.30 26.24 -19.00
CA ALA A 538 -12.71 26.13 -20.41
C ALA A 538 -13.14 24.71 -20.78
N ALA A 539 -12.84 23.73 -19.92
CA ALA A 539 -13.27 22.35 -20.03
C ALA A 539 -14.01 21.95 -18.76
N HIS A 540 -15.18 21.31 -18.93
CA HIS A 540 -15.96 20.77 -17.83
C HIS A 540 -15.11 19.83 -16.95
N PHE A 541 -15.34 19.84 -15.63
CA PHE A 541 -14.57 19.07 -14.65
C PHE A 541 -14.42 17.59 -15.04
N ALA A 542 -15.49 16.96 -15.56
CA ALA A 542 -15.47 15.59 -16.06
C ALA A 542 -14.46 15.35 -17.20
N PHE A 543 -14.30 16.30 -18.13
CA PHE A 543 -13.30 16.22 -19.19
C PHE A 543 -11.89 16.33 -18.62
N GLY A 544 -11.72 17.19 -17.60
CA GLY A 544 -10.49 17.29 -16.84
C GLY A 544 -10.09 15.98 -16.15
N MET A 545 -11.04 15.30 -15.51
CA MET A 545 -10.81 13.98 -14.92
C MET A 545 -10.42 12.94 -15.98
N LEU A 546 -11.03 12.98 -17.16
CA LEU A 546 -10.67 12.09 -18.28
C LEU A 546 -9.24 12.35 -18.79
N PHE A 547 -8.81 13.62 -18.82
CA PHE A 547 -7.43 14.00 -19.16
C PHE A 547 -6.41 13.47 -18.15
N VAL A 548 -6.76 13.37 -16.86
CA VAL A 548 -5.88 12.79 -15.84
C VAL A 548 -5.86 11.26 -15.90
N VAL A 549 -7.02 10.61 -16.06
CA VAL A 549 -7.14 9.15 -15.99
C VAL A 549 -6.62 8.47 -17.26
N THR A 550 -6.98 8.97 -18.44
CA THR A 550 -6.67 8.32 -19.72
C THR A 550 -5.18 8.09 -19.95
N PRO A 551 -4.30 9.11 -19.82
CA PRO A 551 -2.85 8.92 -19.99
C PRO A 551 -2.26 7.91 -19.01
N ASN A 552 -2.76 7.85 -17.77
CA ASN A 552 -2.28 6.90 -16.77
C ASN A 552 -2.67 5.46 -17.09
N VAL A 553 -3.89 5.22 -17.56
CA VAL A 553 -4.34 3.90 -18.00
C VAL A 553 -3.50 3.44 -19.19
N VAL A 554 -3.32 4.30 -20.20
CA VAL A 554 -2.46 4.01 -21.36
C VAL A 554 -1.02 3.75 -20.93
N ALA A 555 -0.49 4.55 -19.99
CA ALA A 555 0.85 4.39 -19.47
C ALA A 555 1.04 3.05 -18.76
N LEU A 556 0.07 2.60 -17.97
CA LEU A 556 0.13 1.32 -17.25
C LEU A 556 0.08 0.13 -18.22
N LEU A 557 -0.77 0.20 -19.25
CA LEU A 557 -0.85 -0.81 -20.30
C LEU A 557 0.47 -0.88 -21.07
N MET A 558 0.99 0.27 -21.53
CA MET A 558 2.25 0.35 -22.26
C MET A 558 3.44 -0.09 -21.41
N PHE A 559 3.47 0.29 -20.13
CA PHE A 559 4.51 -0.13 -19.18
C PHE A 559 4.52 -1.65 -19.00
N THR A 560 3.33 -2.25 -18.80
CA THR A 560 3.17 -3.69 -18.61
C THR A 560 3.57 -4.45 -19.88
N TYR A 561 3.11 -3.98 -21.04
CA TYR A 561 3.47 -4.55 -22.34
C TYR A 561 4.98 -4.51 -22.57
N THR A 562 5.59 -3.33 -22.44
CA THR A 562 7.02 -3.11 -22.68
C THR A 562 7.87 -3.92 -21.71
N ARG A 563 7.47 -3.98 -20.44
CA ARG A 563 8.14 -4.81 -19.43
C ARG A 563 8.09 -6.29 -19.80
N ASN A 564 6.93 -6.81 -20.19
CA ASN A 564 6.76 -8.20 -20.59
C ASN A 564 7.58 -8.53 -21.83
N PHE A 565 7.59 -7.64 -22.82
CA PHE A 565 8.42 -7.74 -24.02
C PHE A 565 9.91 -7.80 -23.67
N ASN A 566 10.40 -6.87 -22.86
CA ASN A 566 11.80 -6.81 -22.44
C ASN A 566 12.21 -8.02 -21.58
N GLN A 567 11.28 -8.61 -20.80
CA GLN A 567 11.51 -9.88 -20.10
C GLN A 567 11.66 -11.07 -21.04
N ARG A 568 10.86 -11.14 -22.12
CA ARG A 568 10.98 -12.20 -23.14
C ARG A 568 12.33 -12.12 -23.84
N ILE A 569 12.74 -10.92 -24.24
CA ILE A 569 14.07 -10.71 -24.85
C ILE A 569 15.18 -11.09 -23.88
N LEU A 570 15.08 -10.72 -22.60
CA LEU A 570 16.10 -11.10 -21.60
C LEU A 570 16.27 -12.61 -21.52
N LYS A 571 15.16 -13.37 -21.51
CA LYS A 571 15.20 -14.83 -21.49
C LYS A 571 15.83 -15.40 -22.76
N ALA A 572 15.49 -14.85 -23.94
CA ALA A 572 16.07 -15.28 -25.21
C ALA A 572 17.59 -15.04 -25.27
N ILE A 573 18.06 -13.86 -24.83
CA ILE A 573 19.50 -13.53 -24.82
C ILE A 573 20.27 -14.33 -23.76
N GLU A 574 19.63 -14.72 -22.65
CA GLU A 574 20.24 -15.59 -21.63
C GLU A 574 20.15 -17.08 -21.95
N ASP A 575 19.41 -17.46 -22.99
CA ASP A 575 19.37 -18.80 -23.55
C ASP A 575 20.56 -18.99 -24.50
N PHE A 576 21.63 -19.61 -23.99
CA PHE A 576 22.89 -19.81 -24.71
C PHE A 576 22.80 -20.85 -25.84
N SER A 577 21.61 -21.35 -26.16
CA SER A 577 21.39 -22.34 -27.22
C SER A 577 21.58 -21.76 -28.64
N ASN A 578 21.46 -20.44 -28.82
CA ASN A 578 21.65 -19.75 -30.10
C ASN A 578 22.68 -18.60 -30.00
N PRO A 579 23.98 -18.86 -30.23
CA PRO A 579 25.03 -17.84 -30.09
C PRO A 579 24.96 -16.70 -31.13
N ALA A 580 24.21 -16.88 -32.23
CA ALA A 580 24.01 -15.85 -33.26
C ALA A 580 23.15 -14.65 -32.79
N ASP A 581 22.27 -14.86 -31.81
CA ASP A 581 21.36 -13.81 -31.29
C ASP A 581 21.97 -13.03 -30.10
N TYR A 582 23.18 -13.40 -29.68
CA TYR A 582 23.84 -12.80 -28.52
C TYR A 582 24.63 -11.54 -28.90
N SER A 583 24.16 -10.37 -28.46
CA SER A 583 24.97 -9.15 -28.45
C SER A 583 25.15 -8.61 -27.02
N LEU A 584 26.41 -8.38 -26.63
CA LEU A 584 26.77 -7.86 -25.32
C LEU A 584 26.10 -6.49 -25.03
N PRO A 585 26.07 -5.52 -25.96
CA PRO A 585 25.38 -4.25 -25.75
C PRO A 585 23.88 -4.43 -25.49
N ALA A 586 23.18 -5.27 -26.27
CA ALA A 586 21.76 -5.54 -26.05
C ALA A 586 21.52 -6.16 -24.67
N ARG A 587 22.35 -7.12 -24.24
CA ARG A 587 22.23 -7.75 -22.92
C ARG A 587 22.38 -6.74 -21.77
N PHE A 588 23.33 -5.80 -21.88
CA PHE A 588 23.48 -4.74 -20.88
C PHE A 588 22.26 -3.82 -20.87
N GLN A 589 21.78 -3.42 -22.05
CA GLN A 589 20.60 -2.56 -22.21
C GLN A 589 19.32 -3.18 -21.65
N VAL A 590 19.04 -4.46 -21.98
CA VAL A 590 17.86 -5.18 -21.45
C VAL A 590 17.90 -5.27 -19.93
N ARG A 591 19.07 -5.59 -19.34
CA ARG A 591 19.23 -5.69 -17.88
C ARG A 591 19.07 -4.35 -17.18
N GLU A 592 19.56 -3.28 -17.80
CA GLU A 592 19.33 -1.93 -17.30
C GLU A 592 17.85 -1.57 -17.32
N ASN A 593 17.17 -1.78 -18.47
CA ASN A 593 15.73 -1.57 -18.61
C ASN A 593 14.95 -2.36 -17.55
N MET A 594 15.33 -3.60 -17.26
CA MET A 594 14.68 -4.42 -16.22
C MET A 594 14.81 -3.80 -14.82
N ARG A 595 15.99 -3.27 -14.46
CA ARG A 595 16.18 -2.57 -13.18
C ARG A 595 15.38 -1.27 -13.14
N CYS A 596 15.28 -0.56 -14.25
CA CYS A 596 14.46 0.64 -14.38
C CYS A 596 12.98 0.33 -14.16
N PHE A 597 12.44 -0.73 -14.80
CA PHE A 597 11.06 -1.19 -14.56
C PHE A 597 10.80 -1.57 -13.10
N GLN A 598 11.76 -2.23 -12.44
CA GLN A 598 11.65 -2.56 -11.01
C GLN A 598 11.63 -1.31 -10.12
N MET A 599 12.47 -0.31 -10.42
CA MET A 599 12.48 0.96 -9.73
C MET A 599 11.16 1.70 -9.90
N ILE A 600 10.68 1.87 -11.15
CA ILE A 600 9.41 2.55 -11.44
C ILE A 600 8.24 1.83 -10.75
N SER A 601 8.21 0.49 -10.74
CA SER A 601 7.15 -0.27 -10.06
C SER A 601 7.07 0.00 -8.55
N ARG A 602 8.22 0.20 -7.88
CA ARG A 602 8.25 0.53 -6.45
C ARG A 602 7.79 1.97 -6.19
N VAL A 603 8.16 2.88 -7.07
CA VAL A 603 7.70 4.29 -7.02
C VAL A 603 6.20 4.37 -7.25
N LEU A 604 5.67 3.61 -8.20
CA LEU A 604 4.22 3.55 -8.45
C LEU A 604 3.45 3.08 -7.21
N PHE A 605 3.91 2.02 -6.54
CA PHE A 605 3.30 1.57 -5.29
C PHE A 605 3.28 2.69 -4.23
N SER A 606 4.39 3.41 -4.07
CA SER A 606 4.48 4.55 -3.17
C SER A 606 3.56 5.71 -3.57
N ALA A 607 3.44 6.01 -4.86
CA ALA A 607 2.54 7.05 -5.38
C ALA A 607 1.06 6.67 -5.17
N PHE A 608 0.69 5.40 -5.36
CA PHE A 608 -0.67 4.93 -5.07
C PHE A 608 -1.04 5.09 -3.60
N CYS A 609 -0.10 4.85 -2.67
CA CYS A 609 -0.35 5.11 -1.25
C CYS A 609 -0.63 6.59 -0.96
N LEU A 610 0.07 7.52 -1.62
CA LEU A 610 -0.15 8.97 -1.45
C LEU A 610 -1.48 9.42 -2.05
N ILE A 611 -1.80 8.98 -3.26
CA ILE A 611 -3.07 9.31 -3.91
C ILE A 611 -4.23 8.77 -3.07
N PHE A 612 -4.13 7.54 -2.59
CA PHE A 612 -5.14 6.95 -1.72
C PHE A 612 -5.33 7.75 -0.42
N PHE A 613 -4.23 8.18 0.21
CA PHE A 613 -4.28 9.04 1.39
C PHE A 613 -4.96 10.38 1.09
N GLY A 614 -4.55 11.07 0.02
CA GLY A 614 -5.15 12.34 -0.41
C GLY A 614 -6.65 12.23 -0.73
N CYS A 615 -7.06 11.19 -1.47
CA CYS A 615 -8.48 10.94 -1.75
C CYS A 615 -9.27 10.66 -0.46
N SER A 616 -8.69 9.92 0.49
CA SER A 616 -9.35 9.64 1.78
C SER A 616 -9.59 10.91 2.59
N VAL A 617 -8.60 11.80 2.64
CA VAL A 617 -8.73 13.10 3.31
C VAL A 617 -9.74 14.01 2.60
N ASN A 618 -9.74 14.04 1.27
CA ASN A 618 -10.71 14.83 0.50
C ASN A 618 -12.14 14.33 0.71
N ILE A 619 -12.36 13.01 0.78
CA ILE A 619 -13.67 12.43 1.14
C ILE A 619 -14.10 12.90 2.53
N ILE A 620 -13.19 12.93 3.52
CA ILE A 620 -13.49 13.43 4.87
C ILE A 620 -13.96 14.89 4.84
N MET A 621 -13.31 15.73 4.03
CA MET A 621 -13.66 17.15 3.87
C MET A 621 -14.96 17.34 3.09
N PHE A 622 -15.13 16.65 1.96
CA PHE A 622 -16.31 16.76 1.10
C PHE A 622 -17.61 16.40 1.82
N PHE A 623 -17.54 15.41 2.72
CA PHE A 623 -18.70 14.97 3.50
C PHE A 623 -18.82 15.66 4.87
N GLU A 624 -18.00 16.67 5.15
CA GLU A 624 -17.97 17.42 6.43
C GLU A 624 -17.97 16.49 7.66
N LEU A 625 -17.24 15.38 7.60
CA LEU A 625 -17.25 14.33 8.63
C LEU A 625 -16.76 14.81 10.01
N ALA A 626 -15.92 15.84 10.04
CA ALA A 626 -15.42 16.47 11.26
C ALA A 626 -15.13 17.95 11.00
N PRO A 627 -16.16 18.83 10.97
CA PRO A 627 -16.04 20.21 10.53
C PRO A 627 -15.16 21.06 11.45
N THR A 628 -15.03 20.64 12.72
CA THR A 628 -14.12 21.24 13.70
C THR A 628 -12.64 20.99 13.39
N LEU A 629 -12.33 19.97 12.58
CA LEU A 629 -10.99 19.57 12.16
C LEU A 629 -10.72 19.90 10.69
N ASP A 630 -11.61 20.60 9.99
CA ASP A 630 -11.42 20.95 8.57
C ASP A 630 -10.07 21.58 8.24
N PRO A 631 -9.50 22.50 9.06
CA PRO A 631 -8.18 23.04 8.76
C PRO A 631 -7.07 21.98 8.84
N LEU A 632 -7.21 20.99 9.73
CA LEU A 632 -6.29 19.84 9.81
C LEU A 632 -6.42 18.94 8.59
N TRP A 633 -7.65 18.65 8.15
CA TRP A 633 -7.88 17.84 6.95
C TRP A 633 -7.37 18.55 5.70
N ASN A 634 -7.65 19.84 5.54
CA ASN A 634 -7.13 20.62 4.43
C ASN A 634 -5.59 20.61 4.40
N LEU A 635 -4.95 20.76 5.57
CA LEU A 635 -3.50 20.66 5.69
C LEU A 635 -2.96 19.28 5.29
N LEU A 636 -3.60 18.19 5.74
CA LEU A 636 -3.20 16.82 5.37
C LEU A 636 -3.37 16.57 3.86
N PHE A 637 -4.41 17.14 3.26
CA PHE A 637 -4.62 17.09 1.82
C PHE A 637 -3.52 17.86 1.07
N GLU A 638 -3.22 19.09 1.49
CA GLU A 638 -2.11 19.88 0.95
C GLU A 638 -0.76 19.17 1.10
N PHE A 639 -0.51 18.50 2.23
CA PHE A 639 0.70 17.69 2.44
C PHE A 639 0.80 16.55 1.42
N SER A 640 -0.32 15.90 1.09
CA SER A 640 -0.32 14.82 0.10
C SER A 640 0.10 15.29 -1.30
N ILE A 641 -0.16 16.57 -1.63
CA ILE A 641 0.22 17.20 -2.90
C ILE A 641 1.67 17.70 -2.84
N HIS A 642 2.01 18.48 -1.83
CA HIS A 642 3.25 19.26 -1.76
C HIS A 642 4.46 18.49 -1.23
N LEU A 643 4.21 17.54 -0.34
CA LEU A 643 5.24 16.71 0.29
C LEU A 643 5.34 15.32 -0.36
N ASN A 644 4.74 15.13 -1.54
CA ASN A 644 4.90 13.89 -2.31
C ASN A 644 6.38 13.48 -2.56
N PRO A 645 7.39 14.37 -2.69
CA PRO A 645 8.76 13.93 -2.91
C PRO A 645 9.39 13.38 -1.63
N LEU A 646 8.83 13.68 -0.45
CA LEU A 646 9.28 13.12 0.83
C LEU A 646 9.16 11.60 0.85
N LEU A 647 8.21 11.03 0.10
CA LEU A 647 8.06 9.58 -0.05
C LEU A 647 8.68 9.06 -1.36
N ILE A 648 8.49 9.79 -2.46
CA ILE A 648 8.93 9.37 -3.80
C ILE A 648 10.47 9.39 -3.93
N CYS A 649 11.14 10.44 -3.45
CA CYS A 649 12.59 10.58 -3.59
C CYS A 649 13.36 9.51 -2.78
N PRO A 650 13.03 9.23 -1.50
CA PRO A 650 13.62 8.09 -0.82
C PRO A 650 13.33 6.77 -1.54
N THR A 651 12.09 6.55 -2.00
CA THR A 651 11.74 5.32 -2.72
C THR A 651 12.60 5.13 -3.98
N LEU A 652 12.87 6.19 -4.73
CA LEU A 652 13.80 6.18 -5.88
C LEU A 652 15.24 5.83 -5.44
N ILE A 653 15.78 6.55 -4.45
CA ILE A 653 17.16 6.35 -3.96
C ILE A 653 17.37 4.92 -3.42
N TYR A 654 16.44 4.43 -2.60
CA TYR A 654 16.54 3.11 -1.98
C TYR A 654 16.24 1.97 -2.94
N SER A 655 15.56 2.25 -4.07
CA SER A 655 15.28 1.25 -5.10
C SER A 655 16.50 0.86 -5.93
N VAL A 656 17.50 1.73 -6.02
CA VAL A 656 18.72 1.51 -6.79
C VAL A 656 19.91 1.32 -5.85
N ASP A 657 20.49 0.11 -5.83
CA ASP A 657 21.60 -0.23 -4.91
C ASP A 657 22.79 0.74 -4.98
N ALA A 658 23.10 1.24 -6.19
CA ALA A 658 24.19 2.20 -6.41
C ALA A 658 23.90 3.58 -5.78
N TRP A 659 22.63 3.99 -5.75
CA TRP A 659 22.19 5.26 -5.19
C TRP A 659 22.06 5.16 -3.67
N ARG A 660 21.50 4.05 -3.16
CA ARG A 660 21.35 3.78 -1.72
C ARG A 660 22.66 3.80 -0.96
N ASN A 661 23.69 3.15 -1.50
CA ASN A 661 24.97 2.96 -0.81
C ASN A 661 25.84 4.23 -0.83
N PHE A 662 25.39 5.30 -1.48
CA PHE A 662 26.13 6.54 -1.61
C PHE A 662 25.77 7.51 -0.48
N SER A 663 26.65 7.65 0.51
CA SER A 663 26.47 8.61 1.59
C SER A 663 26.92 10.01 1.13
N VAL A 664 25.97 10.95 1.07
CA VAL A 664 26.25 12.37 0.78
C VAL A 664 27.02 13.03 1.94
N THR A 665 26.70 12.65 3.17
CA THR A 665 27.36 13.12 4.40
C THR A 665 28.72 12.49 4.65
N GLY A 666 29.04 11.38 3.96
CA GLY A 666 30.30 10.65 4.13
C GLY A 666 31.53 11.51 3.82
N ARG A 667 31.52 12.31 2.75
CA ARG A 667 32.71 13.10 2.35
C ARG A 667 32.95 14.35 3.19
N PHE A 668 31.90 14.97 3.75
CA PHE A 668 32.06 16.13 4.63
C PHE A 668 32.72 15.71 5.94
N PHE A 669 32.22 14.64 6.57
CA PHE A 669 32.84 14.07 7.77
C PHE A 669 34.16 13.35 7.48
N GLN A 670 34.35 12.74 6.30
CA GLN A 670 35.61 12.09 5.95
C GLN A 670 36.73 13.10 5.67
N ARG A 671 36.42 14.32 5.19
CA ARG A 671 37.39 15.44 5.14
C ARG A 671 37.77 15.94 6.53
N LEU A 672 36.84 15.90 7.49
CA LEU A 672 37.14 16.17 8.92
C LEU A 672 37.91 15.02 9.58
N ARG A 673 37.67 13.76 9.19
CA ARG A 673 38.26 12.55 9.79
C ARG A 673 39.64 12.18 9.22
N LEU A 674 39.99 12.68 8.03
CA LEU A 674 41.30 12.49 7.39
C LEU A 674 42.45 13.27 8.07
N ARG A 675 42.18 14.01 9.16
CA ARG A 675 43.23 14.61 9.99
C ARG A 675 43.65 13.77 11.21
N THR A 676 43.05 12.61 11.50
CA THR A 676 43.26 11.99 12.83
C THR A 676 43.63 10.51 12.87
N PHE A 677 43.65 9.72 11.79
CA PHE A 677 44.14 8.33 11.90
C PHE A 677 44.87 7.84 10.65
N ASN A 678 46.20 7.97 10.65
CA ASN A 678 47.08 7.04 9.95
C ASN A 678 47.26 5.81 10.85
N LYS A 679 46.61 4.69 10.50
CA LYS A 679 47.12 3.38 10.91
C LYS A 679 46.79 2.32 9.88
N VAL A 680 47.86 1.78 9.31
CA VAL A 680 47.92 0.66 8.38
C VAL A 680 47.31 -0.59 9.05
N SER A 681 46.44 -1.30 8.32
CA SER A 681 46.05 -2.67 8.68
C SER A 681 46.06 -3.55 7.45
N SER A 682 46.77 -4.67 7.59
CA SER A 682 47.07 -5.72 6.64
C SER A 682 45.84 -6.44 6.07
N ILE A 683 45.93 -6.83 4.80
CA ILE A 683 44.92 -7.59 4.05
C ILE A 683 45.09 -9.09 4.35
N SER A 684 44.07 -9.73 4.92
CA SER A 684 43.99 -11.19 5.09
C SER A 684 43.19 -11.84 3.95
N PHE A 685 43.85 -12.69 3.18
CA PHE A 685 43.30 -13.55 2.12
C PHE A 685 42.24 -14.52 2.68
N THR A 686 40.96 -14.36 2.33
CA THR A 686 39.93 -15.43 2.53
C THR A 686 38.71 -15.34 1.58
N ASP A 687 38.84 -14.67 0.42
CA ASP A 687 37.74 -14.48 -0.55
C ASP A 687 37.74 -15.47 -1.75
N ALA A 688 38.41 -16.62 -1.65
CA ALA A 688 38.66 -17.48 -2.81
C ALA A 688 37.40 -18.20 -3.38
N SER A 689 36.39 -18.58 -2.57
CA SER A 689 35.31 -19.44 -3.08
C SER A 689 34.16 -18.71 -3.79
N GLY A 690 33.85 -17.47 -3.39
CA GLY A 690 32.90 -16.60 -4.10
C GLY A 690 33.53 -15.90 -5.31
N ALA A 691 34.86 -15.70 -5.26
CA ALA A 691 35.65 -15.29 -6.41
C ALA A 691 35.55 -16.36 -7.50
N VAL A 692 35.87 -17.64 -7.23
CA VAL A 692 35.90 -18.71 -8.25
C VAL A 692 34.61 -18.82 -9.10
N ALA A 693 33.40 -18.74 -8.52
CA ALA A 693 32.16 -18.81 -9.31
C ALA A 693 31.88 -17.54 -10.14
N ARG A 694 32.32 -16.37 -9.67
CA ARG A 694 32.32 -15.13 -10.46
C ARG A 694 33.42 -15.14 -11.51
N THR A 695 34.58 -15.70 -11.20
CA THR A 695 35.72 -15.86 -12.09
C THR A 695 35.37 -16.82 -13.21
N GLU A 696 34.67 -17.92 -12.95
CA GLU A 696 34.23 -18.88 -13.96
C GLU A 696 33.24 -18.25 -14.96
N LYS A 697 32.26 -17.50 -14.45
CA LYS A 697 31.29 -16.77 -15.28
C LYS A 697 31.96 -15.63 -16.05
N SER A 698 32.86 -14.89 -15.40
CA SER A 698 33.62 -13.83 -16.04
C SER A 698 34.59 -14.40 -17.08
N ARG A 699 35.17 -15.58 -16.86
CA ARG A 699 36.06 -16.27 -17.80
C ARG A 699 35.29 -16.69 -19.04
N LYS A 700 34.12 -17.33 -18.89
CA LYS A 700 33.23 -17.63 -20.03
C LYS A 700 32.77 -16.37 -20.78
N GLU A 701 32.57 -15.25 -20.08
CA GLU A 701 32.25 -13.95 -20.69
C GLU A 701 33.43 -13.36 -21.45
N THR A 702 34.66 -13.52 -20.94
CA THR A 702 35.91 -13.10 -21.59
C THR A 702 36.25 -13.98 -22.79
N ASP A 703 36.11 -15.30 -22.66
CA ASP A 703 36.40 -16.26 -23.73
C ASP A 703 35.46 -16.02 -24.93
N ALA A 704 34.16 -15.87 -24.69
CA ALA A 704 33.19 -15.52 -25.73
C ALA A 704 33.46 -14.15 -26.38
N TYR A 705 33.99 -13.18 -25.63
CA TYR A 705 34.40 -11.89 -26.17
C TYR A 705 35.60 -12.02 -27.10
N PHE A 706 36.62 -12.80 -26.72
CA PHE A 706 37.80 -13.02 -27.56
C PHE A 706 37.51 -13.88 -28.78
N ASP A 707 36.57 -14.82 -28.67
CA ASP A 707 36.09 -15.61 -29.82
C ASP A 707 35.36 -14.72 -30.84
N GLN A 708 34.53 -13.78 -30.37
CA GLN A 708 33.87 -12.80 -31.23
C GLN A 708 34.84 -11.78 -31.83
N LEU A 709 35.84 -11.35 -31.06
CA LEU A 709 36.88 -10.45 -31.55
C LEU A 709 37.73 -11.12 -32.63
N ASN A 710 38.11 -12.39 -32.43
CA ASN A 710 38.80 -13.20 -33.44
C ASN A 710 37.94 -13.38 -34.69
N ALA A 711 36.66 -13.70 -34.54
CA ALA A 711 35.74 -13.86 -35.66
C ALA A 711 35.43 -12.57 -36.43
N ALA A 712 35.66 -11.39 -35.83
CA ALA A 712 35.53 -10.09 -36.49
C ALA A 712 36.84 -9.63 -37.17
N TRP A 713 37.96 -10.30 -36.89
CA TRP A 713 39.30 -9.97 -37.41
C TRP A 713 39.80 -10.97 -38.46
N THR A 714 39.15 -12.13 -38.58
CA THR A 714 39.20 -13.04 -39.74
C THR A 714 38.05 -12.74 -40.68
#